data_AF-A0A959HL71-F1
#
_entry.id   AF-A0A959HL71-F1
#
_cell.length_a   1.000
_cell.length_b   1.000
_cell.length_c   1.000
_cell.angle_alpha   90.00
_cell.angle_beta   90.00
_cell.angle_gamma   90.00
#
_symmetry.space_group_name_H-M   'P 1'
#
loop_
_entity.id
_entity.type
_entity.pdbx_description
1 polymer ?
#
loop_
_entity_poly.entity_id
_entity_poly.type
_entity_poly.pdbx_seq_one_letter_code
_entity_poly.pdbx_strand_id
1 'polypeptide(L)'
;MNDLKIIPVRNEMDFESLCLDIARERYGDYNAQKYGRRGQKQWGIDIKATDRKNNHEKIAIQCKFKYDPAKISLDQKKKEIRAELTAALEKHSFDGFVYAANIENDAHLQDYAEELSREYGVSVTVWSQEDMESDIRLFPRLRRLYTLGGPVASVTLIDQDFMEGLELQAGQPVAAKTNIFRFYHGIYANNSQWYGILDNLDAPRQGKAGIDEQLEKLFARIYLENRVAVVVSGGGGTGKSTLLRRIAIDNARLGKYVNWWVEDVNDFLEYDAFTISENREQQHLIFIDDWYRNQPEDSGKEFFRWLKTQTNALVLIGDRRGKGPYTEFLFDNFIISLEPSENQAILDHIAGTSPALSRIITQIRAKDALPNQNSISILLFVIAHLFEQEADPENISLEGGVKTRFQRIIAGKLYALEQDAKYRGLGKALYLLASIYASPRLNYAVFPENFFLQSASLLGENPRLPERIKSNHGFPEEVNALVYRRVAAAQSGEIYKYIHFNHDVLAEEGIIHAPSIYEHLDLETDLYEQEQLLKLFIKERDTTSCIMLWLWLHTEKGFDATYEVLWGILRNGLTHLRGRGDLFFRLKVVKDAELKKDISIYVLSQPDFFKLPSGVVSTALNLLRQEKAGKRAAQTILSQPDFFKLPSSIVSTSLNLLRQEETG
;
A
#
# COMPACT_ATOMS: atom_id res chain seq x y z
N MET A 1 15.95 -6.53 24.49
CA MET A 1 15.12 -5.88 23.45
C MET A 1 16.08 -5.08 22.60
N ASN A 2 16.13 -5.30 21.28
CA ASN A 2 17.00 -4.50 20.41
C ASN A 2 16.53 -3.04 20.43
N ASP A 3 17.47 -2.10 20.56
CA ASP A 3 17.20 -0.66 20.48
C ASP A 3 16.59 -0.31 19.12
N LEU A 4 15.26 -0.26 19.06
CA LEU A 4 14.55 0.27 17.90
C LEU A 4 14.94 1.74 17.76
N LYS A 5 15.58 2.07 16.64
CA LYS A 5 16.00 3.44 16.35
C LYS A 5 14.79 4.25 15.91
N ILE A 6 14.40 5.26 16.68
CA ILE A 6 13.27 6.14 16.34
C ILE A 6 13.70 7.13 15.24
N ILE A 7 12.80 7.40 14.29
CA ILE A 7 13.04 8.36 13.20
C ILE A 7 13.06 9.77 13.82
N PRO A 8 14.13 10.55 13.63
CA PRO A 8 14.18 11.90 14.15
C PRO A 8 13.16 12.77 13.42
N VAL A 9 12.27 13.38 14.19
CA VAL A 9 11.37 14.44 13.74
C VAL A 9 12.19 15.67 13.33
N ARG A 10 11.91 16.24 12.15
CA ARG A 10 12.81 17.24 11.54
C ARG A 10 12.28 18.67 11.58
N ASN A 11 10.98 18.84 11.79
CA ASN A 11 10.32 20.13 11.74
C ASN A 11 9.02 20.10 12.56
N GLU A 12 8.42 21.28 12.74
CA GLU A 12 7.18 21.49 13.50
C GLU A 12 6.00 20.65 12.97
N MET A 13 5.86 20.50 11.65
CA MET A 13 4.75 19.77 11.04
C MET A 13 4.85 18.26 11.29
N ASP A 14 6.04 17.70 11.16
CA ASP A 14 6.31 16.30 11.48
C ASP A 14 6.06 16.05 12.99
N PHE A 15 6.41 17.02 13.84
CA PHE A 15 6.24 16.94 15.29
C PHE A 15 4.77 16.95 15.71
N GLU A 16 3.98 17.85 15.14
CA GLU A 16 2.54 17.93 15.38
C GLU A 16 1.84 16.64 14.90
N SER A 17 2.26 16.07 13.77
CA SER A 17 1.73 14.80 13.28
C SER A 17 2.06 13.63 14.22
N LEU A 18 3.28 13.59 14.77
CA LEU A 18 3.64 12.63 15.82
C LEU A 18 2.76 12.78 17.05
N CYS A 19 2.58 14.01 17.56
CA CYS A 19 1.76 14.27 18.74
C CYS A 19 0.31 13.85 18.53
N LEU A 20 -0.23 14.07 17.32
CA LEU A 20 -1.57 13.63 16.95
C LEU A 20 -1.69 12.10 16.96
N ASP A 21 -0.75 11.39 16.34
CA ASP A 21 -0.75 9.92 16.33
C ASP A 21 -0.62 9.36 17.77
N ILE A 22 0.21 9.98 18.61
CA ILE A 22 0.31 9.63 20.04
C ILE A 22 -1.03 9.87 20.74
N ALA A 23 -1.67 11.02 20.52
CA ALA A 23 -2.97 11.31 21.14
C ALA A 23 -4.03 10.28 20.75
N ARG A 24 -4.08 9.86 19.47
CA ARG A 24 -5.00 8.82 18.99
C ARG A 24 -4.82 7.50 19.72
N GLU A 25 -3.57 7.09 19.95
CA GLU A 25 -3.25 5.85 20.65
C GLU A 25 -3.48 5.96 22.16
N ARG A 26 -2.99 7.04 22.77
CA ARG A 26 -3.04 7.24 24.22
C ARG A 26 -4.47 7.39 24.72
N TYR A 27 -5.28 8.16 24.00
CA TYR A 27 -6.65 8.50 24.37
C TYR A 27 -7.71 7.64 23.67
N GLY A 28 -7.31 6.81 22.70
CA GLY A 28 -8.26 6.02 21.90
C GLY A 28 -9.19 6.89 21.07
N ASP A 29 -8.79 8.10 20.68
CA ASP A 29 -9.63 9.00 19.88
C ASP A 29 -9.05 9.20 18.49
N TYR A 30 -9.46 8.33 17.57
CA TYR A 30 -9.05 8.37 16.16
C TYR A 30 -9.75 9.46 15.37
N ASN A 31 -10.71 10.16 16.00
CA ASN A 31 -11.29 11.39 15.46
C ASN A 31 -10.55 12.65 15.99
N ALA A 32 -9.49 12.48 16.78
CA ALA A 32 -8.61 13.58 17.13
C ALA A 32 -8.05 14.22 15.85
N GLN A 33 -7.97 15.55 15.87
CA GLN A 33 -7.63 16.35 14.69
C GLN A 33 -6.77 17.55 15.09
N LYS A 34 -5.98 18.04 14.13
CA LYS A 34 -5.30 19.33 14.26
C LYS A 34 -6.32 20.47 14.31
N TYR A 35 -6.04 21.49 15.10
CA TYR A 35 -6.91 22.63 15.31
C TYR A 35 -6.49 23.80 14.42
N GLY A 36 -7.32 24.07 13.42
CA GLY A 36 -7.11 25.17 12.46
C GLY A 36 -6.05 24.86 11.41
N ARG A 37 -6.01 25.68 10.36
CA ARG A 37 -5.05 25.57 9.26
C ARG A 37 -3.83 26.45 9.50
N ARG A 38 -2.69 26.10 8.89
CA ARG A 38 -1.48 26.91 8.92
C ARG A 38 -1.77 28.37 8.54
N GLY A 39 -1.37 29.30 9.41
CA GLY A 39 -1.60 30.74 9.25
C GLY A 39 -2.89 31.25 9.89
N GLN A 40 -3.75 30.38 10.40
CA GLN A 40 -4.86 30.77 11.26
C GLN A 40 -4.38 30.98 12.69
N LYS A 41 -5.09 31.82 13.46
CA LYS A 41 -4.82 32.00 14.87
C LYS A 41 -5.35 30.77 15.63
N GLN A 42 -4.44 29.96 16.16
CA GLN A 42 -4.74 28.67 16.81
C GLN A 42 -4.94 28.78 18.33
N TRP A 43 -4.77 29.97 18.89
CA TRP A 43 -5.10 30.31 20.29
C TRP A 43 -4.53 29.34 21.33
N GLY A 44 -3.30 28.85 21.12
CA GLY A 44 -2.61 27.97 22.06
C GLY A 44 -3.10 26.53 22.08
N ILE A 45 -3.77 26.07 21.02
CA ILE A 45 -4.11 24.65 20.80
C ILE A 45 -3.72 24.26 19.38
N ASP A 46 -2.94 23.20 19.24
CA ASP A 46 -2.62 22.60 17.94
C ASP A 46 -3.44 21.35 17.66
N ILE A 47 -3.85 20.58 18.68
CA ILE A 47 -4.64 19.34 18.52
C ILE A 47 -5.77 19.29 19.54
N LYS A 48 -6.92 18.75 19.13
CA LYS A 48 -8.04 18.41 20.01
C LYS A 48 -8.29 16.92 20.00
N ALA A 49 -8.42 16.35 21.19
CA ALA A 49 -8.72 14.93 21.41
C ALA A 49 -9.72 14.76 22.56
N THR A 50 -10.24 13.55 22.70
CA THR A 50 -11.09 13.12 23.82
C THR A 50 -10.51 11.84 24.42
N ASP A 51 -10.39 11.73 25.75
CA ASP A 51 -9.98 10.47 26.38
C ASP A 51 -11.13 9.46 26.38
N ARG A 52 -11.28 8.73 25.27
CA ARG A 52 -12.29 7.69 25.08
C ARG A 52 -11.96 6.38 25.82
N LYS A 53 -10.76 6.26 26.38
CA LYS A 53 -10.36 5.05 27.12
C LYS A 53 -10.80 5.09 28.56
N ASN A 54 -10.81 6.28 29.17
CA ASN A 54 -10.98 6.39 30.62
C ASN A 54 -12.23 7.17 31.05
N ASN A 55 -12.35 8.43 30.66
CA ASN A 55 -13.24 9.39 31.34
C ASN A 55 -13.98 10.36 30.40
N HIS A 56 -13.77 10.25 29.09
CA HIS A 56 -14.28 11.16 28.05
C HIS A 56 -13.87 12.64 28.23
N GLU A 57 -12.76 12.90 28.94
CA GLU A 57 -12.24 14.25 29.09
C GLU A 57 -11.82 14.83 27.75
N LYS A 58 -12.14 16.12 27.54
CA LYS A 58 -11.67 16.88 26.38
C LYS A 58 -10.24 17.29 26.64
N ILE A 59 -9.35 16.90 25.73
CA ILE A 59 -7.92 17.18 25.80
C ILE A 59 -7.54 18.18 24.72
N ALA A 60 -6.92 19.28 25.15
CA ALA A 60 -6.26 20.26 24.30
C ALA A 60 -4.76 20.01 24.33
N ILE A 61 -4.11 19.96 23.16
CA ILE A 61 -2.67 19.72 23.08
C ILE A 61 -2.02 20.86 22.31
N GLN A 62 -1.00 21.47 22.89
CA GLN A 62 -0.11 22.43 22.23
C GLN A 62 1.22 21.74 21.93
N CYS A 63 1.63 21.77 20.67
CA CYS A 63 2.87 21.19 20.18
C CYS A 63 3.94 22.27 20.04
N LYS A 64 5.17 21.99 20.49
CA LYS A 64 6.31 22.91 20.39
C LYS A 64 7.58 22.18 20.02
N PHE A 65 7.90 22.22 18.73
CA PHE A 65 9.19 21.75 18.23
C PHE A 65 10.28 22.82 18.41
N LYS A 66 11.43 22.41 18.93
CA LYS A 66 12.60 23.25 19.19
C LYS A 66 13.79 22.69 18.43
N TYR A 67 14.42 23.51 17.59
CA TYR A 67 15.62 23.10 16.85
C TYR A 67 16.84 22.88 17.76
N ASP A 68 16.89 23.59 18.89
CA ASP A 68 17.95 23.48 19.89
C ASP A 68 17.34 23.51 21.31
N PRO A 69 16.72 22.39 21.74
CA PRO A 69 15.98 22.34 23.00
C PRO A 69 16.87 22.60 24.22
N ALA A 70 18.17 22.28 24.14
CA ALA A 70 19.15 22.48 25.21
C ALA A 70 19.45 23.96 25.49
N LYS A 71 19.19 24.87 24.54
CA LYS A 71 19.43 26.31 24.72
C LYS A 71 18.28 27.06 25.37
N ILE A 72 17.13 26.42 25.59
CA ILE A 72 15.95 27.07 26.13
C ILE A 72 15.95 26.92 27.66
N SER A 73 15.97 28.05 28.37
CA SER A 73 15.98 28.03 29.83
C SER A 73 14.66 27.51 30.41
N LEU A 74 14.72 26.95 31.62
CA LEU A 74 13.54 26.48 32.36
C LEU A 74 12.48 27.58 32.50
N ASP A 75 12.87 28.79 32.87
CA ASP A 75 11.97 29.94 33.01
C ASP A 75 11.26 30.30 31.70
N GLN A 76 11.96 30.18 30.57
CA GLN A 76 11.38 30.44 29.26
C GLN A 76 10.33 29.38 28.92
N LYS A 77 10.60 28.09 29.21
CA LYS A 77 9.62 27.00 29.04
C LYS A 77 8.39 27.21 29.94
N LYS A 78 8.56 27.56 31.23
CA LYS A 78 7.46 27.85 32.16
C LYS A 78 6.58 29.03 31.70
N LYS A 79 7.21 30.10 31.21
CA LYS A 79 6.49 31.25 30.63
C LYS A 79 5.69 30.85 29.40
N GLU A 80 6.26 30.02 28.54
CA GLU A 80 5.60 29.52 27.34
C GLU A 80 4.38 28.65 27.69
N ILE A 81 4.52 27.67 28.58
CA ILE A 81 3.41 26.81 29.02
C ILE A 81 2.22 27.64 29.53
N ARG A 82 2.47 28.60 30.44
CA ARG A 82 1.41 29.45 31.00
C ARG A 82 0.78 30.36 29.94
N ALA A 83 1.58 30.89 29.00
CA ALA A 83 1.07 31.75 27.94
C ALA A 83 0.12 30.98 27.01
N GLU A 84 0.50 29.78 26.59
CA GLU A 84 -0.32 28.93 25.71
C GLU A 84 -1.57 28.43 26.42
N LEU A 85 -1.45 27.98 27.69
CA LEU A 85 -2.60 27.57 28.49
C LEU A 85 -3.61 28.71 28.67
N THR A 86 -3.15 29.90 29.03
CA THR A 86 -4.02 31.07 29.18
C THR A 86 -4.73 31.41 27.87
N ALA A 87 -3.99 31.42 26.75
CA ALA A 87 -4.56 31.67 25.43
C ALA A 87 -5.62 30.63 25.04
N ALA A 88 -5.39 29.36 25.37
CA ALA A 88 -6.32 28.27 25.12
C ALA A 88 -7.60 28.42 25.96
N LEU A 89 -7.47 28.70 27.25
CA LEU A 89 -8.60 28.91 28.17
C LEU A 89 -9.47 30.11 27.80
N GLU A 90 -8.91 31.14 27.17
CA GLU A 90 -9.68 32.31 26.69
C GLU A 90 -10.70 31.95 25.58
N LYS A 91 -10.46 30.88 24.82
CA LYS A 91 -11.23 30.54 23.61
C LYS A 91 -11.84 29.15 23.62
N HIS A 92 -11.37 28.27 24.48
CA HIS A 92 -11.72 26.86 24.47
C HIS A 92 -12.00 26.36 25.88
N SER A 93 -12.90 25.39 25.95
CA SER A 93 -13.20 24.64 27.16
C SER A 93 -12.71 23.20 26.95
N PHE A 94 -11.87 22.74 27.87
CA PHE A 94 -11.28 21.42 27.90
C PHE A 94 -11.02 21.05 29.37
N ASP A 95 -10.91 19.75 29.62
CA ASP A 95 -10.68 19.20 30.96
C ASP A 95 -9.18 18.97 31.19
N GLY A 96 -8.44 18.67 30.12
CA GLY A 96 -6.99 18.51 30.12
C GLY A 96 -6.27 19.37 29.09
N PHE A 97 -5.10 19.87 29.45
CA PHE A 97 -4.14 20.57 28.62
C PHE A 97 -2.80 19.84 28.62
N VAL A 98 -2.28 19.57 27.43
CA VAL A 98 -0.98 18.93 27.23
C VAL A 98 -0.06 19.92 26.54
N TYR A 99 1.09 20.19 27.15
CA TYR A 99 2.20 20.85 26.47
C TYR A 99 3.19 19.79 25.97
N ALA A 100 3.18 19.51 24.67
CA ALA A 100 4.06 18.53 24.05
C ALA A 100 5.25 19.22 23.40
N ALA A 101 6.47 18.82 23.76
CA ALA A 101 7.70 19.40 23.21
C ALA A 101 8.83 18.37 23.11
N ASN A 102 9.71 18.54 22.12
CA ASN A 102 10.92 17.72 21.97
C ASN A 102 12.04 18.16 22.94
N ILE A 103 11.70 18.21 24.22
CA ILE A 103 12.60 18.55 25.33
C ILE A 103 12.79 17.33 26.23
N GLU A 104 13.90 17.29 26.95
CA GLU A 104 14.15 16.27 27.97
C GLU A 104 13.12 16.35 29.11
N ASN A 105 12.84 15.20 29.71
CA ASN A 105 12.05 15.09 30.93
C ASN A 105 12.64 15.93 32.08
N ASP A 106 11.81 16.79 32.69
CA ASP A 106 12.23 17.74 33.73
C ASP A 106 11.18 17.83 34.85
N ALA A 107 11.56 17.40 36.05
CA ALA A 107 10.69 17.41 37.23
C ALA A 107 10.17 18.82 37.57
N HIS A 108 10.97 19.86 37.35
CA HIS A 108 10.55 21.24 37.64
C HIS A 108 9.48 21.75 36.67
N LEU A 109 9.37 21.18 35.47
CA LEU A 109 8.27 21.47 34.54
C LEU A 109 7.02 20.69 34.90
N GLN A 110 7.16 19.44 35.36
CA GLN A 110 6.05 18.62 35.84
C GLN A 110 5.42 19.22 37.10
N ASP A 111 6.22 19.59 38.09
CA ASP A 111 5.77 20.28 39.31
C ASP A 111 5.02 21.58 38.96
N TYR A 112 5.55 22.34 37.98
CA TYR A 112 4.93 23.58 37.53
C TYR A 112 3.60 23.33 36.78
N ALA A 113 3.50 22.26 35.99
CA ALA A 113 2.25 21.86 35.38
C ALA A 113 1.20 21.50 36.44
N GLU A 114 1.59 20.83 37.52
CA GLU A 114 0.68 20.53 38.64
C GLU A 114 0.28 21.77 39.45
N GLU A 115 1.17 22.76 39.59
CA GLU A 115 0.81 24.09 40.10
C GLU A 115 -0.26 24.77 39.22
N LEU A 116 -0.05 24.80 37.89
CA LEU A 116 -1.02 25.36 36.95
C LEU A 116 -2.35 24.59 36.99
N SER A 117 -2.30 23.27 37.18
CA SER A 117 -3.51 22.45 37.28
C SER A 117 -4.40 22.89 38.43
N ARG A 118 -3.79 23.14 39.59
CA ARG A 118 -4.48 23.65 40.79
C ARG A 118 -4.95 25.10 40.61
N GLU A 119 -4.17 25.93 39.92
CA GLU A 119 -4.48 27.34 39.66
C GLU A 119 -5.71 27.50 38.76
N TYR A 120 -5.78 26.73 37.67
CA TYR A 120 -6.81 26.90 36.64
C TYR A 120 -7.95 25.87 36.69
N GLY A 121 -7.85 24.84 37.54
CA GLY A 121 -8.88 23.80 37.69
C GLY A 121 -9.02 22.90 36.47
N VAL A 122 -7.95 22.78 35.66
CA VAL A 122 -7.85 21.87 34.50
C VAL A 122 -6.61 20.99 34.67
N SER A 123 -6.62 19.76 34.17
CA SER A 123 -5.43 18.89 34.23
C SER A 123 -4.36 19.42 33.28
N VAL A 124 -3.17 19.79 33.75
CA VAL A 124 -2.06 20.28 32.92
C VAL A 124 -0.91 19.27 32.99
N THR A 125 -0.46 18.80 31.83
CA THR A 125 0.62 17.82 31.70
C THR A 125 1.65 18.24 30.65
N VAL A 126 2.87 17.73 30.79
CA VAL A 126 3.95 17.94 29.82
C VAL A 126 4.29 16.59 29.18
N TRP A 127 4.36 16.54 27.85
CA TRP A 127 4.93 15.41 27.13
C TRP A 127 6.33 15.78 26.67
N SER A 128 7.32 15.11 27.26
CA SER A 128 8.73 15.21 26.88
C SER A 128 9.06 14.30 25.70
N GLN A 129 10.28 14.45 25.17
CA GLN A 129 10.83 13.55 24.18
C GLN A 129 10.82 12.10 24.67
N GLU A 130 11.27 11.82 25.90
CA GLU A 130 11.31 10.47 26.45
C GLU A 130 9.92 9.86 26.62
N ASP A 131 8.92 10.66 26.99
CA ASP A 131 7.52 10.19 27.10
C ASP A 131 6.99 9.75 25.74
N MET A 132 7.20 10.58 24.71
CA MET A 132 6.80 10.27 23.34
C MET A 132 7.55 9.06 22.78
N GLU A 133 8.86 8.93 23.07
CA GLU A 133 9.64 7.74 22.67
C GLU A 133 9.15 6.47 23.37
N SER A 134 8.71 6.58 24.63
CA SER A 134 8.09 5.48 25.36
C SER A 134 6.76 5.07 24.72
N ASP A 135 5.89 6.02 24.37
CA ASP A 135 4.63 5.76 23.67
C ASP A 135 4.88 5.09 22.30
N ILE A 136 5.87 5.59 21.54
CA ILE A 136 6.28 4.97 20.26
C ILE A 136 6.67 3.51 20.47
N ARG A 137 7.41 3.18 21.52
CA ARG A 137 7.84 1.80 21.82
C ARG A 137 6.68 0.94 22.31
N LEU A 138 5.71 1.51 23.01
CA LEU A 138 4.58 0.82 23.59
C LEU A 138 3.57 0.39 22.52
N PHE A 139 3.14 1.34 21.67
CA PHE A 139 2.04 1.14 20.74
C PHE A 139 2.50 0.54 19.39
N PRO A 140 1.98 -0.64 18.96
CA PRO A 140 2.40 -1.30 17.72
C PRO A 140 2.30 -0.43 16.46
N ARG A 141 1.22 0.33 16.31
CA ARG A 141 1.04 1.26 15.17
C ARG A 141 2.07 2.39 15.19
N LEU A 142 2.38 2.99 16.34
CA LEU A 142 3.43 4.01 16.42
C LEU A 142 4.81 3.44 16.13
N ARG A 143 5.11 2.22 16.57
CA ARG A 143 6.34 1.53 16.17
C ARG A 143 6.43 1.45 14.65
N ARG A 144 5.35 1.04 13.97
CA ARG A 144 5.31 0.97 12.50
C ARG A 144 5.56 2.34 11.85
N LEU A 145 4.99 3.42 12.38
CA LEU A 145 5.09 4.76 11.78
C LEU A 145 6.42 5.47 12.06
N TYR A 146 6.96 5.35 13.27
CA TYR A 146 8.02 6.23 13.77
C TYR A 146 9.33 5.53 14.12
N THR A 147 9.46 4.21 13.92
CA THR A 147 10.75 3.54 14.03
C THR A 147 11.40 3.38 12.66
N LEU A 148 12.72 3.51 12.61
CA LEU A 148 13.51 3.40 11.40
C LEU A 148 13.27 2.01 10.80
N GLY A 149 12.53 2.03 9.69
CA GLY A 149 12.12 0.85 8.95
C GLY A 149 11.01 0.02 9.61
N GLY A 150 10.02 0.65 10.22
CA GLY A 150 8.68 0.04 10.22
C GLY A 150 8.24 -0.33 8.79
N PRO A 151 7.34 -1.33 8.61
CA PRO A 151 6.85 -1.70 7.29
C PRO A 151 6.32 -0.47 6.54
N VAL A 152 6.53 -0.44 5.22
CA VAL A 152 5.95 0.59 4.32
C VAL A 152 4.46 0.72 4.66
N ALA A 153 3.93 1.94 4.72
CA ALA A 153 2.54 2.23 5.10
C ALA A 153 1.51 1.47 4.23
N SER A 154 1.27 0.21 4.56
CA SER A 154 0.30 -0.71 3.97
C SER A 154 -1.08 -0.57 4.63
N VAL A 155 -1.15 0.19 5.72
CA VAL A 155 -2.39 0.62 6.36
C VAL A 155 -2.34 2.14 6.54
N THR A 156 -3.33 2.82 5.99
CA THR A 156 -3.49 4.28 6.03
C THR A 156 -4.82 4.64 6.67
N LEU A 157 -4.82 5.61 7.61
CA LEU A 157 -6.05 6.21 8.10
C LEU A 157 -6.55 7.24 7.08
N ILE A 158 -7.81 7.12 6.67
CA ILE A 158 -8.47 8.08 5.79
C ILE A 158 -9.31 9.00 6.67
N ASP A 159 -8.70 10.10 7.09
CA ASP A 159 -9.24 11.10 7.99
C ASP A 159 -9.04 12.52 7.42
N GLN A 160 -9.38 13.54 8.21
CA GLN A 160 -9.21 14.94 7.81
C GLN A 160 -7.73 15.30 7.56
N ASP A 161 -6.81 14.83 8.40
CA ASP A 161 -5.38 15.12 8.25
C ASP A 161 -4.79 14.47 6.99
N PHE A 162 -5.24 13.27 6.63
CA PHE A 162 -4.90 12.62 5.37
C PHE A 162 -5.36 13.47 4.19
N MET A 163 -6.62 13.94 4.19
CA MET A 163 -7.16 14.77 3.12
C MET A 163 -6.43 16.13 3.01
N GLU A 164 -6.13 16.78 4.13
CA GLU A 164 -5.38 18.05 4.14
C GLU A 164 -3.93 17.85 3.72
N GLY A 165 -3.31 16.74 4.13
CA GLY A 165 -1.97 16.35 3.68
C GLY A 165 -1.90 16.15 2.18
N LEU A 166 -2.96 15.59 1.59
CA LEU A 166 -3.13 15.55 0.15
C LEU A 166 -3.19 16.98 -0.41
N GLU A 167 -4.14 17.82 0.00
CA GLU A 167 -4.32 19.19 -0.53
C GLU A 167 -3.03 20.05 -0.44
N LEU A 168 -2.26 19.94 0.64
CA LEU A 168 -0.98 20.64 0.80
C LEU A 168 0.07 20.18 -0.21
N GLN A 169 0.13 18.87 -0.45
CA GLN A 169 0.98 18.29 -1.50
C GLN A 169 0.50 18.71 -2.89
N ALA A 170 -0.82 18.87 -3.12
CA ALA A 170 -1.40 19.36 -4.39
C ALA A 170 -0.90 20.75 -4.81
N GLY A 171 -0.52 21.60 -3.84
CA GLY A 171 0.12 22.90 -4.08
C GLY A 171 1.53 22.82 -4.67
N GLN A 172 2.16 21.64 -4.74
CA GLN A 172 3.45 21.46 -5.40
C GLN A 172 3.31 21.24 -6.91
N PRO A 173 4.28 21.65 -7.75
CA PRO A 173 4.20 21.54 -9.22
C PRO A 173 3.97 20.13 -9.78
N VAL A 174 4.26 19.11 -8.97
CA VAL A 174 4.13 17.68 -9.35
C VAL A 174 2.70 17.16 -9.14
N ALA A 175 1.98 17.65 -8.12
CA ALA A 175 0.62 17.25 -7.77
C ALA A 175 -0.45 18.24 -8.26
N ALA A 176 -0.10 19.52 -8.48
CA ALA A 176 -0.89 20.52 -9.23
C ALA A 176 -1.20 20.11 -10.68
N LYS A 177 -0.63 18.99 -11.14
CA LYS A 177 -0.86 18.37 -12.44
C LYS A 177 -1.90 17.25 -12.41
N THR A 178 -2.51 16.92 -11.26
CA THR A 178 -3.63 15.96 -11.27
C THR A 178 -4.79 16.60 -12.00
N ASN A 179 -4.95 16.21 -13.24
CA ASN A 179 -6.10 16.52 -14.07
C ASN A 179 -6.86 15.22 -14.35
N ILE A 180 -7.99 15.37 -15.02
CA ILE A 180 -8.84 14.25 -15.40
C ILE A 180 -8.07 13.15 -16.15
N PHE A 181 -6.99 13.49 -16.88
CA PHE A 181 -6.15 12.55 -17.62
C PHE A 181 -5.27 11.70 -16.71
N ARG A 182 -4.55 12.31 -15.76
CA ARG A 182 -3.72 11.56 -14.81
C ARG A 182 -4.55 10.68 -13.88
N PHE A 183 -5.71 11.19 -13.47
CA PHE A 183 -6.66 10.43 -12.67
C PHE A 183 -7.07 9.13 -13.39
N TYR A 184 -7.46 9.23 -14.66
CA TYR A 184 -7.95 8.09 -15.42
C TYR A 184 -6.87 7.18 -16.04
N HIS A 185 -5.66 7.68 -16.26
CA HIS A 185 -4.50 6.83 -16.56
C HIS A 185 -4.08 5.94 -15.38
N GLY A 186 -4.68 6.15 -14.20
CA GLY A 186 -4.42 5.35 -13.01
C GLY A 186 -3.00 5.54 -12.46
N ILE A 187 -2.33 6.65 -12.77
CA ILE A 187 -0.95 6.88 -12.35
C ILE A 187 -0.90 6.92 -10.81
N TYR A 188 -0.58 5.80 -10.15
CA TYR A 188 -0.53 5.72 -8.69
C TYR A 188 0.56 6.62 -8.07
N ALA A 189 1.47 7.14 -8.90
CA ALA A 189 2.48 8.09 -8.44
C ALA A 189 1.81 9.31 -7.78
N ASN A 190 2.28 9.65 -6.58
CA ASN A 190 1.88 10.83 -5.82
C ASN A 190 0.36 10.90 -5.57
N ASN A 191 -0.30 9.81 -5.18
CA ASN A 191 -1.69 9.83 -4.72
C ASN A 191 -2.72 10.39 -5.73
N SER A 192 -2.43 10.38 -7.05
CA SER A 192 -3.29 11.02 -8.07
C SER A 192 -4.74 10.54 -8.07
N GLN A 193 -4.98 9.27 -7.73
CA GLN A 193 -6.34 8.75 -7.61
C GLN A 193 -7.07 9.39 -6.42
N TRP A 194 -6.43 9.55 -5.27
CA TRP A 194 -7.02 10.24 -4.12
C TRP A 194 -7.31 11.71 -4.41
N TYR A 195 -6.39 12.38 -5.12
CA TYR A 195 -6.59 13.75 -5.59
C TYR A 195 -7.80 13.89 -6.49
N GLY A 196 -7.92 13.03 -7.50
CA GLY A 196 -9.06 13.08 -8.40
C GLY A 196 -10.39 12.84 -7.68
N ILE A 197 -10.43 12.00 -6.64
CA ILE A 197 -11.62 11.86 -5.78
C ILE A 197 -11.90 13.16 -5.01
N LEU A 198 -10.89 13.77 -4.38
CA LEU A 198 -11.07 15.02 -3.62
C LEU A 198 -11.61 16.15 -4.50
N ASP A 199 -11.12 16.24 -5.74
CA ASP A 199 -11.52 17.21 -6.76
C ASP A 199 -12.82 16.84 -7.50
N ASN A 200 -13.47 15.73 -7.12
CA ASN A 200 -14.70 15.23 -7.72
C ASN A 200 -14.60 14.95 -9.23
N LEU A 201 -13.47 14.38 -9.65
CA LEU A 201 -13.23 13.94 -11.02
C LEU A 201 -13.84 12.57 -11.34
N ASP A 202 -14.15 11.75 -10.33
CA ASP A 202 -14.88 10.49 -10.48
C ASP A 202 -16.37 10.70 -10.74
N ALA A 203 -16.92 9.84 -11.59
CA ALA A 203 -18.36 9.80 -11.84
C ALA A 203 -19.10 9.04 -10.72
N PRO A 204 -20.31 9.50 -10.33
CA PRO A 204 -21.19 8.78 -9.42
C PRO A 204 -21.47 7.34 -9.91
N ARG A 205 -21.52 6.39 -8.96
CA ARG A 205 -21.78 4.96 -9.24
C ARG A 205 -23.14 4.54 -8.68
N GLN A 206 -23.89 3.73 -9.41
CA GLN A 206 -25.27 3.33 -9.04
C GLN A 206 -25.32 2.59 -7.70
N GLY A 207 -24.32 1.75 -7.40
CA GLY A 207 -24.27 0.97 -6.16
C GLY A 207 -23.94 1.74 -4.88
N LYS A 208 -23.51 3.02 -4.96
CA LYS A 208 -23.02 3.75 -3.78
C LYS A 208 -24.10 3.95 -2.71
N ALA A 209 -25.30 4.39 -3.11
CA ALA A 209 -26.38 4.67 -2.15
C ALA A 209 -26.78 3.40 -1.37
N GLY A 210 -26.82 2.24 -2.03
CA GLY A 210 -27.09 0.96 -1.37
C GLY A 210 -25.98 0.54 -0.41
N ILE A 211 -24.72 0.89 -0.69
CA ILE A 211 -23.62 0.68 0.26
C ILE A 211 -23.80 1.55 1.51
N ASP A 212 -24.10 2.84 1.32
CA ASP A 212 -24.29 3.77 2.44
C ASP A 212 -25.44 3.31 3.35
N GLU A 213 -26.58 2.90 2.77
CA GLU A 213 -27.73 2.34 3.49
C GLU A 213 -27.37 1.04 4.24
N GLN A 214 -26.65 0.13 3.59
CA GLN A 214 -26.22 -1.12 4.20
C GLN A 214 -25.29 -0.88 5.40
N LEU A 215 -24.36 0.07 5.31
CA LEU A 215 -23.48 0.41 6.43
C LEU A 215 -24.26 0.97 7.62
N GLU A 216 -25.20 1.88 7.38
CA GLU A 216 -26.08 2.42 8.44
C GLU A 216 -26.89 1.33 9.13
N LYS A 217 -27.52 0.46 8.32
CA LYS A 217 -28.29 -0.69 8.81
C LYS A 217 -27.44 -1.62 9.67
N LEU A 218 -26.18 -1.86 9.30
CA LEU A 218 -25.31 -2.80 10.01
C LEU A 218 -24.76 -2.22 11.31
N PHE A 219 -24.27 -0.99 11.29
CA PHE A 219 -23.77 -0.35 12.51
C PHE A 219 -24.86 -0.09 13.56
N ALA A 220 -26.14 -0.01 13.15
CA ALA A 220 -27.27 0.07 14.07
C ALA A 220 -27.61 -1.26 14.79
N ARG A 221 -27.00 -2.39 14.41
CA ARG A 221 -27.31 -3.72 14.99
C ARG A 221 -26.43 -4.02 16.19
N ILE A 222 -27.06 -4.56 17.24
CA ILE A 222 -26.39 -4.97 18.48
C ILE A 222 -25.53 -6.23 18.27
N TYR A 223 -25.99 -7.16 17.43
CA TYR A 223 -25.28 -8.40 17.14
C TYR A 223 -25.17 -8.64 15.63
N LEU A 224 -23.95 -8.94 15.19
CA LEU A 224 -23.61 -9.32 13.83
C LEU A 224 -22.65 -10.51 13.88
N GLU A 225 -23.10 -11.63 13.32
CA GLU A 225 -22.26 -12.82 13.13
C GLU A 225 -21.26 -12.61 11.98
N ASN A 226 -21.74 -11.99 10.90
CA ASN A 226 -20.99 -11.69 9.68
C ASN A 226 -20.74 -10.18 9.58
N ARG A 227 -19.48 -9.82 9.32
CA ARG A 227 -18.97 -8.44 9.42
C ARG A 227 -18.29 -7.93 8.16
N VAL A 228 -18.24 -8.75 7.11
CA VAL A 228 -17.99 -8.24 5.76
C VAL A 228 -19.32 -7.64 5.29
N ALA A 229 -19.36 -6.31 5.25
CA ALA A 229 -20.58 -5.55 5.00
C ALA A 229 -20.93 -5.53 3.50
N VAL A 230 -19.91 -5.35 2.66
CA VAL A 230 -20.04 -5.19 1.22
C VAL A 230 -18.85 -5.81 0.51
N VAL A 231 -19.12 -6.48 -0.61
CA VAL A 231 -18.09 -6.81 -1.61
C VAL A 231 -18.38 -6.02 -2.89
N VAL A 232 -17.45 -5.18 -3.31
CA VAL A 232 -17.47 -4.52 -4.62
C VAL A 232 -16.68 -5.40 -5.59
N SER A 233 -17.38 -6.03 -6.53
CA SER A 233 -16.80 -6.98 -7.48
C SER A 233 -16.74 -6.43 -8.91
N GLY A 234 -15.76 -6.89 -9.70
CA GLY A 234 -15.65 -6.53 -11.11
C GLY A 234 -14.24 -6.73 -11.67
N GLY A 235 -14.13 -6.86 -12.99
CA GLY A 235 -12.86 -7.06 -13.70
C GLY A 235 -11.81 -5.96 -13.45
N GLY A 236 -10.61 -6.15 -14.01
CA GLY A 236 -9.59 -5.10 -14.02
C GLY A 236 -10.10 -3.83 -14.70
N GLY A 237 -9.95 -2.68 -14.05
CA GLY A 237 -10.32 -1.39 -14.64
C GLY A 237 -11.80 -1.06 -14.71
N THR A 238 -12.65 -1.68 -13.86
CA THR A 238 -14.08 -1.34 -13.74
C THR A 238 -14.37 -0.17 -12.78
N GLY A 239 -13.35 0.30 -12.03
CA GLY A 239 -13.48 1.41 -11.07
C GLY A 239 -13.79 1.00 -9.62
N LYS A 240 -13.48 -0.25 -9.22
CA LYS A 240 -13.66 -0.75 -7.84
C LYS A 240 -12.96 0.15 -6.81
N SER A 241 -11.66 0.33 -6.97
CA SER A 241 -10.84 1.12 -6.06
C SER A 241 -11.29 2.59 -6.06
N THR A 242 -11.75 3.12 -7.19
CA THR A 242 -12.36 4.45 -7.28
C THR A 242 -13.59 4.58 -6.38
N LEU A 243 -14.53 3.62 -6.46
CA LEU A 243 -15.73 3.62 -5.62
C LEU A 243 -15.38 3.48 -4.13
N LEU A 244 -14.47 2.56 -3.77
CA LEU A 244 -14.03 2.39 -2.38
C LEU A 244 -13.39 3.66 -1.82
N ARG A 245 -12.54 4.33 -2.59
CA ARG A 245 -11.93 5.61 -2.18
C ARG A 245 -12.96 6.72 -2.00
N ARG A 246 -13.93 6.83 -2.91
CA ARG A 246 -15.05 7.78 -2.77
C ARG A 246 -15.81 7.55 -1.48
N ILE A 247 -16.15 6.29 -1.16
CA ILE A 247 -16.83 5.94 0.10
C ILE A 247 -15.96 6.30 1.31
N ALA A 248 -14.66 6.00 1.28
CA ALA A 248 -13.74 6.34 2.37
C ALA A 248 -13.66 7.85 2.61
N ILE A 249 -13.52 8.66 1.55
CA ILE A 249 -13.47 10.12 1.62
C ILE A 249 -14.79 10.70 2.14
N ASP A 250 -15.93 10.24 1.63
CA ASP A 250 -17.24 10.73 2.06
C ASP A 250 -17.46 10.44 3.56
N ASN A 251 -17.12 9.23 4.03
CA ASN A 251 -17.25 8.86 5.44
C ASN A 251 -16.26 9.62 6.34
N ALA A 252 -15.04 9.88 5.85
CA ALA A 252 -14.05 10.69 6.56
C ALA A 252 -14.54 12.13 6.74
N ARG A 253 -15.10 12.75 5.69
CA ARG A 253 -15.67 14.11 5.74
C ARG A 253 -16.84 14.22 6.72
N LEU A 254 -17.65 13.16 6.82
CA LEU A 254 -18.76 13.10 7.78
C LEU A 254 -18.30 12.85 9.22
N GLY A 255 -17.04 12.43 9.43
CA GLY A 255 -16.54 12.00 10.75
C GLY A 255 -17.32 10.81 11.33
N LYS A 256 -17.97 10.02 10.46
CA LYS A 256 -18.95 8.99 10.86
C LYS A 256 -18.26 7.74 11.39
N TYR A 257 -17.18 7.33 10.76
CA TYR A 257 -16.40 6.14 11.08
C TYR A 257 -14.91 6.46 11.05
N VAL A 258 -14.13 5.66 11.77
CA VAL A 258 -12.67 5.63 11.61
C VAL A 258 -12.36 4.75 10.40
N ASN A 259 -11.87 5.35 9.32
CA ASN A 259 -11.68 4.66 8.04
C ASN A 259 -10.24 4.16 7.87
N TRP A 260 -10.08 2.86 7.70
CA TRP A 260 -8.79 2.19 7.53
C TRP A 260 -8.66 1.70 6.09
N TRP A 261 -7.68 2.20 5.35
CA TRP A 261 -7.33 1.70 4.02
C TRP A 261 -6.20 0.67 4.14
N VAL A 262 -6.49 -0.59 3.85
CA VAL A 262 -5.60 -1.75 4.04
C VAL A 262 -5.16 -2.30 2.69
N GLU A 263 -3.87 -2.19 2.39
CA GLU A 263 -3.19 -2.80 1.25
C GLU A 263 -2.67 -4.20 1.58
N ASP A 264 -2.20 -4.43 2.82
CA ASP A 264 -1.74 -5.75 3.32
C ASP A 264 -2.44 -6.13 4.64
N VAL A 265 -3.20 -7.21 4.60
CA VAL A 265 -3.96 -7.72 5.76
C VAL A 265 -3.06 -8.26 6.87
N ASN A 266 -1.86 -8.75 6.57
CA ASN A 266 -0.93 -9.23 7.60
C ASN A 266 -0.38 -8.06 8.41
N ASP A 267 0.08 -7.01 7.72
CA ASP A 267 0.58 -5.81 8.38
C ASP A 267 -0.51 -5.18 9.24
N PHE A 268 -1.74 -5.15 8.72
CA PHE A 268 -2.90 -4.72 9.51
C PHE A 268 -3.08 -5.54 10.79
N LEU A 269 -3.06 -6.87 10.71
CA LEU A 269 -3.19 -7.74 11.89
C LEU A 269 -2.05 -7.56 12.90
N GLU A 270 -0.83 -7.36 12.41
CA GLU A 270 0.36 -7.24 13.24
C GLU A 270 0.45 -5.89 13.96
N TYR A 271 0.04 -4.80 13.30
CA TYR A 271 0.32 -3.44 13.77
C TYR A 271 -0.90 -2.60 14.12
N ASP A 272 -2.06 -2.85 13.51
CA ASP A 272 -3.22 -1.93 13.58
C ASP A 272 -4.49 -2.59 14.16
N ALA A 273 -4.63 -3.92 14.07
CA ALA A 273 -5.83 -4.63 14.53
C ALA A 273 -6.09 -4.50 16.04
N PHE A 274 -5.02 -4.50 16.85
CA PHE A 274 -5.12 -4.34 18.30
C PHE A 274 -5.76 -2.98 18.68
N THR A 275 -5.41 -1.93 17.94
CA THR A 275 -5.95 -0.59 18.14
C THR A 275 -7.47 -0.55 18.05
N ILE A 276 -8.05 -1.27 17.08
CA ILE A 276 -9.51 -1.37 16.92
C ILE A 276 -10.13 -2.18 18.07
N SER A 277 -9.45 -3.24 18.51
CA SER A 277 -9.94 -4.10 19.61
C SER A 277 -10.02 -3.38 20.94
N GLU A 278 -9.09 -2.45 21.21
CA GLU A 278 -9.06 -1.62 22.41
C GLU A 278 -10.03 -0.43 22.34
N ASN A 279 -10.42 0.00 21.14
CA ASN A 279 -11.27 1.19 20.93
C ASN A 279 -12.71 0.82 20.58
N ARG A 280 -13.43 0.22 21.53
CA ARG A 280 -14.79 -0.31 21.27
C ARG A 280 -15.87 0.76 21.11
N GLU A 281 -15.57 2.01 21.49
CA GLU A 281 -16.54 3.10 21.42
C GLU A 281 -16.67 3.70 20.02
N GLN A 282 -15.60 3.68 19.24
CA GLN A 282 -15.62 4.17 17.87
C GLN A 282 -15.99 3.06 16.90
N GLN A 283 -16.78 3.43 15.89
CA GLN A 283 -17.11 2.54 14.79
C GLN A 283 -16.00 2.63 13.73
N HIS A 284 -15.45 1.48 13.35
CA HIS A 284 -14.34 1.38 12.40
C HIS A 284 -14.79 0.75 11.09
N LEU A 285 -14.39 1.37 9.99
CA LEU A 285 -14.66 0.89 8.64
C LEU A 285 -13.34 0.54 7.95
N ILE A 286 -13.19 -0.74 7.59
CA ILE A 286 -11.96 -1.26 7.00
C ILE A 286 -12.19 -1.48 5.50
N PHE A 287 -11.35 -0.87 4.68
CA PHE A 287 -11.35 -1.00 3.23
C PHE A 287 -10.18 -1.88 2.82
N ILE A 288 -10.46 -2.99 2.16
CA ILE A 288 -9.43 -3.84 1.56
C ILE A 288 -9.54 -3.72 0.05
N ASP A 289 -8.57 -3.05 -0.57
CA ASP A 289 -8.48 -2.96 -2.02
C ASP A 289 -7.85 -4.24 -2.58
N ASP A 290 -8.40 -4.75 -3.68
CA ASP A 290 -7.89 -5.92 -4.39
C ASP A 290 -7.59 -7.15 -3.50
N TRP A 291 -8.63 -7.73 -2.89
CA TRP A 291 -8.52 -8.91 -2.01
C TRP A 291 -7.70 -10.06 -2.60
N TYR A 292 -7.77 -10.30 -3.91
CA TYR A 292 -6.98 -11.34 -4.58
C TYR A 292 -5.45 -11.16 -4.41
N ARG A 293 -4.96 -9.96 -4.09
CA ARG A 293 -3.55 -9.69 -3.79
C ARG A 293 -3.17 -10.09 -2.36
N ASN A 294 -4.15 -10.15 -1.46
CA ASN A 294 -4.02 -10.44 -0.03
C ASN A 294 -4.12 -11.95 0.32
N GLN A 295 -3.97 -12.86 -0.64
CA GLN A 295 -4.22 -14.31 -0.47
C GLN A 295 -3.00 -15.21 -0.21
N PRO A 296 -2.45 -15.24 1.00
CA PRO A 296 -2.04 -16.48 1.65
C PRO A 296 -3.26 -17.11 2.34
N GLU A 297 -3.56 -18.38 2.07
CA GLU A 297 -4.75 -19.09 2.61
C GLU A 297 -4.92 -19.02 4.14
N ASP A 298 -3.82 -18.79 4.88
CA ASP A 298 -3.83 -18.73 6.34
C ASP A 298 -4.15 -17.33 6.91
N SER A 299 -3.64 -16.26 6.31
CA SER A 299 -3.80 -14.89 6.85
C SER A 299 -5.21 -14.34 6.64
N GLY A 300 -5.85 -14.69 5.52
CA GLY A 300 -7.26 -14.36 5.31
C GLY A 300 -8.16 -14.99 6.38
N LYS A 301 -7.90 -16.24 6.76
CA LYS A 301 -8.66 -16.93 7.82
C LYS A 301 -8.42 -16.28 9.19
N GLU A 302 -7.18 -15.90 9.50
CA GLU A 302 -6.86 -15.20 10.75
C GLU A 302 -7.58 -13.85 10.82
N PHE A 303 -7.57 -13.09 9.72
CA PHE A 303 -8.30 -11.83 9.63
C PHE A 303 -9.79 -11.97 9.91
N PHE A 304 -10.47 -12.94 9.30
CA PHE A 304 -11.90 -13.11 9.53
C PHE A 304 -12.23 -13.67 10.92
N ARG A 305 -11.36 -14.51 11.50
CA ARG A 305 -11.49 -14.92 12.91
C ARG A 305 -11.37 -13.73 13.84
N TRP A 306 -10.36 -12.88 13.64
CA TRP A 306 -10.22 -11.64 14.38
C TRP A 306 -11.45 -10.75 14.19
N LEU A 307 -11.90 -10.53 12.94
CA LEU A 307 -13.03 -9.67 12.63
C LEU A 307 -14.32 -10.11 13.35
N LYS A 308 -14.59 -11.42 13.43
CA LYS A 308 -15.75 -11.97 14.18
C LYS A 308 -15.78 -11.54 15.65
N THR A 309 -14.62 -11.27 16.24
CA THR A 309 -14.52 -10.83 17.65
C THR A 309 -14.72 -9.32 17.85
N GLN A 310 -14.75 -8.54 16.77
CA GLN A 310 -14.82 -7.08 16.84
C GLN A 310 -16.26 -6.61 16.77
N THR A 311 -16.83 -6.02 17.82
CA THR A 311 -18.24 -5.58 17.81
C THR A 311 -18.48 -4.30 17.01
N ASN A 312 -17.44 -3.50 16.88
CA ASN A 312 -17.42 -2.11 16.40
C ASN A 312 -16.77 -1.95 15.01
N ALA A 313 -16.44 -3.04 14.32
CA ALA A 313 -15.78 -3.00 13.01
C ALA A 313 -16.60 -3.68 11.91
N LEU A 314 -16.60 -3.07 10.72
CA LEU A 314 -17.10 -3.62 9.47
C LEU A 314 -16.05 -3.53 8.37
N VAL A 315 -16.15 -4.41 7.36
CA VAL A 315 -15.22 -4.48 6.24
C VAL A 315 -15.93 -4.30 4.90
N LEU A 316 -15.35 -3.47 4.02
CA LEU A 316 -15.64 -3.41 2.59
C LEU A 316 -14.47 -4.01 1.81
N ILE A 317 -14.80 -4.87 0.85
CA ILE A 317 -13.79 -5.60 0.07
C ILE A 317 -13.95 -5.28 -1.42
N GLY A 318 -12.87 -4.85 -2.07
CA GLY A 318 -12.76 -4.86 -3.52
C GLY A 318 -12.21 -6.20 -4.01
N ASP A 319 -12.89 -6.87 -4.95
CA ASP A 319 -12.40 -8.12 -5.53
C ASP A 319 -12.71 -8.26 -7.02
N ARG A 320 -11.97 -9.14 -7.72
CA ARG A 320 -12.21 -9.41 -9.15
C ARG A 320 -13.39 -10.36 -9.41
N ARG A 321 -13.63 -11.33 -8.53
CA ARG A 321 -14.55 -12.47 -8.80
C ARG A 321 -15.82 -12.46 -7.97
N GLY A 322 -15.88 -11.63 -6.92
CA GLY A 322 -17.03 -11.58 -6.02
C GLY A 322 -17.20 -12.86 -5.18
N LYS A 323 -16.20 -13.75 -5.21
CA LYS A 323 -16.15 -14.99 -4.44
C LYS A 323 -14.74 -15.20 -3.92
N GLY A 324 -14.63 -15.54 -2.63
CA GLY A 324 -13.36 -15.80 -1.98
C GLY A 324 -13.56 -16.29 -0.55
N PRO A 325 -12.47 -16.38 0.25
CA PRO A 325 -12.56 -16.76 1.66
C PRO A 325 -13.51 -15.89 2.49
N TYR A 326 -13.73 -14.63 2.08
CA TYR A 326 -14.69 -13.72 2.73
C TYR A 326 -16.16 -14.11 2.52
N THR A 327 -16.49 -14.98 1.55
CA THR A 327 -17.89 -15.25 1.17
C THR A 327 -18.69 -15.84 2.32
N GLU A 328 -18.10 -16.66 3.20
CA GLU A 328 -18.77 -17.18 4.39
C GLU A 328 -19.00 -16.12 5.48
N PHE A 329 -18.28 -15.01 5.41
CA PHE A 329 -18.34 -13.88 6.35
C PHE A 329 -19.14 -12.69 5.80
N LEU A 330 -19.67 -12.81 4.59
CA LEU A 330 -20.45 -11.78 3.92
C LEU A 330 -21.86 -11.71 4.50
N PHE A 331 -22.26 -10.50 4.89
CA PHE A 331 -23.58 -10.25 5.41
C PHE A 331 -24.61 -10.12 4.27
N ASP A 332 -25.75 -10.82 4.39
CA ASP A 332 -26.86 -10.86 3.41
C ASP A 332 -26.44 -11.16 1.95
N ASN A 333 -25.25 -11.75 1.72
CA ASN A 333 -24.65 -11.89 0.39
C ASN A 333 -24.60 -10.56 -0.40
N PHE A 334 -24.40 -9.43 0.29
CA PHE A 334 -24.46 -8.10 -0.32
C PHE A 334 -23.24 -7.81 -1.20
N ILE A 335 -23.38 -8.05 -2.50
CA ILE A 335 -22.35 -7.84 -3.53
C ILE A 335 -22.81 -6.75 -4.49
N ILE A 336 -21.95 -5.76 -4.72
CA ILE A 336 -22.12 -4.76 -5.77
C ILE A 336 -21.21 -5.15 -6.92
N SER A 337 -21.79 -5.62 -8.03
CA SER A 337 -21.04 -5.91 -9.26
C SER A 337 -20.96 -4.66 -10.13
N LEU A 338 -19.73 -4.22 -10.41
CA LEU A 338 -19.46 -3.11 -11.32
C LEU A 338 -19.43 -3.63 -12.75
N GLU A 339 -20.51 -3.36 -13.47
CA GLU A 339 -20.71 -3.84 -14.84
C GLU A 339 -20.38 -2.76 -15.88
N PRO A 340 -19.92 -3.15 -17.08
CA PRO A 340 -19.68 -2.21 -18.18
C PRO A 340 -20.91 -1.41 -18.61
N SER A 341 -22.14 -1.83 -18.25
CA SER A 341 -23.37 -1.08 -18.50
C SER A 341 -23.37 0.32 -17.85
N GLU A 342 -22.59 0.55 -16.79
CA GLU A 342 -22.43 1.86 -16.17
C GLU A 342 -21.55 2.82 -16.98
N ASN A 343 -20.78 2.31 -17.95
CA ASN A 343 -19.79 3.11 -18.68
C ASN A 343 -20.42 4.31 -19.39
N GLN A 344 -21.66 4.22 -19.86
CA GLN A 344 -22.34 5.36 -20.47
C GLN A 344 -22.52 6.52 -19.51
N ALA A 345 -23.04 6.25 -18.31
CA ALA A 345 -23.27 7.28 -17.31
C ALA A 345 -21.95 7.93 -16.86
N ILE A 346 -20.88 7.12 -16.76
CA ILE A 346 -19.53 7.61 -16.45
C ILE A 346 -19.04 8.55 -17.56
N LEU A 347 -19.16 8.14 -18.82
CA LEU A 347 -18.74 8.95 -19.97
C LEU A 347 -19.58 10.24 -20.12
N ASP A 348 -20.87 10.20 -19.82
CA ASP A 348 -21.74 11.39 -19.83
C ASP A 348 -21.30 12.41 -18.78
N HIS A 349 -20.99 11.92 -17.57
CA HIS A 349 -20.46 12.77 -16.51
C HIS A 349 -19.15 13.45 -16.93
N ILE A 350 -18.23 12.69 -17.52
CA ILE A 350 -16.94 13.21 -18.00
C ILE A 350 -17.12 14.19 -19.17
N ALA A 351 -18.02 13.89 -20.12
CA ALA A 351 -18.33 14.78 -21.23
C ALA A 351 -18.84 16.15 -20.75
N GLY A 352 -19.53 16.19 -19.60
CA GLY A 352 -19.97 17.42 -18.96
C GLY A 352 -18.85 18.31 -18.42
N THR A 353 -17.63 17.79 -18.25
CA THR A 353 -16.50 18.55 -17.67
C THR A 353 -15.79 19.46 -18.67
N SER A 354 -15.85 19.16 -19.98
CA SER A 354 -15.18 19.97 -21.02
C SER A 354 -15.79 19.76 -22.42
N PRO A 355 -16.00 20.83 -23.21
CA PRO A 355 -16.48 20.71 -24.59
C PRO A 355 -15.61 19.85 -25.49
N ALA A 356 -14.29 19.86 -25.30
CA ALA A 356 -13.36 19.06 -26.11
C ALA A 356 -13.47 17.56 -25.79
N LEU A 357 -13.60 17.20 -24.50
CA LEU A 357 -13.89 15.81 -24.09
C LEU A 357 -15.24 15.34 -24.64
N SER A 358 -16.27 16.20 -24.57
CA SER A 358 -17.59 15.91 -25.12
C SER A 358 -17.54 15.54 -26.59
N ARG A 359 -16.78 16.28 -27.41
CA ARG A 359 -16.59 15.98 -28.85
C ARG A 359 -15.90 14.64 -29.07
N ILE A 360 -14.81 14.36 -28.36
CA ILE A 360 -14.08 13.08 -28.45
C ILE A 360 -14.99 11.91 -28.08
N ILE A 361 -15.69 12.00 -26.93
CA ILE A 361 -16.60 10.96 -26.45
C ILE A 361 -17.74 10.72 -27.43
N THR A 362 -18.33 11.78 -27.98
CA THR A 362 -19.39 11.68 -28.99
C THR A 362 -18.90 10.97 -30.25
N GLN A 363 -17.70 11.30 -30.73
CA GLN A 363 -17.12 10.67 -31.92
C GLN A 363 -16.78 9.19 -31.67
N ILE A 364 -16.22 8.86 -30.51
CA ILE A 364 -15.97 7.46 -30.13
C ILE A 364 -17.28 6.67 -30.09
N ARG A 365 -18.34 7.23 -29.50
CA ARG A 365 -19.68 6.61 -29.45
C ARG A 365 -20.31 6.42 -30.83
N ALA A 366 -20.10 7.35 -31.75
CA ALA A 366 -20.64 7.27 -33.10
C ALA A 366 -19.92 6.20 -33.95
N LYS A 367 -18.64 5.95 -33.67
CA LYS A 367 -17.76 5.04 -34.44
C LYS A 367 -17.64 3.64 -33.83
N ASP A 368 -17.95 3.45 -32.55
CA ASP A 368 -17.91 2.16 -31.87
C ASP A 368 -19.16 1.99 -30.98
N ALA A 369 -20.09 1.14 -31.43
CA ALA A 369 -21.25 0.76 -30.65
C ALA A 369 -20.86 -0.38 -29.70
N LEU A 370 -20.17 -0.05 -28.60
CA LEU A 370 -20.41 -0.62 -27.25
C LEU A 370 -19.43 -0.08 -26.20
N PRO A 371 -19.89 0.80 -25.30
CA PRO A 371 -19.24 1.03 -24.02
C PRO A 371 -19.21 -0.22 -23.12
N ASN A 372 -19.98 -1.27 -23.44
CA ASN A 372 -20.19 -2.41 -22.53
C ASN A 372 -19.25 -3.60 -22.78
N GLN A 373 -18.36 -3.54 -23.79
CA GLN A 373 -17.43 -4.64 -24.11
C GLN A 373 -16.03 -4.45 -23.52
N ASN A 374 -15.70 -3.23 -23.07
CA ASN A 374 -14.38 -2.87 -22.57
C ASN A 374 -14.47 -2.41 -21.12
N SER A 375 -13.38 -2.58 -20.37
CA SER A 375 -13.28 -1.93 -19.06
C SER A 375 -13.28 -0.41 -19.25
N ILE A 376 -13.83 0.32 -18.27
CA ILE A 376 -13.89 1.78 -18.35
C ILE A 376 -12.48 2.37 -18.42
N SER A 377 -11.47 1.74 -17.78
CA SER A 377 -10.07 2.15 -17.89
C SER A 377 -9.54 2.16 -19.32
N ILE A 378 -9.90 1.20 -20.18
CA ILE A 378 -9.46 1.19 -21.60
C ILE A 378 -10.05 2.39 -22.34
N LEU A 379 -11.35 2.63 -22.19
CA LEU A 379 -12.05 3.75 -22.81
C LEU A 379 -11.41 5.08 -22.40
N LEU A 380 -11.21 5.25 -21.09
CA LEU A 380 -10.66 6.48 -20.54
C LEU A 380 -9.20 6.72 -20.94
N PHE A 381 -8.38 5.68 -21.05
CA PHE A 381 -7.01 5.79 -21.53
C PHE A 381 -6.97 6.29 -22.98
N VAL A 382 -7.82 5.75 -23.85
CA VAL A 382 -7.91 6.21 -25.26
C VAL A 382 -8.41 7.65 -25.34
N ILE A 383 -9.46 8.00 -24.58
CA ILE A 383 -10.02 9.36 -24.53
C ILE A 383 -8.95 10.35 -24.07
N ALA A 384 -8.25 10.03 -22.97
CA ALA A 384 -7.22 10.88 -22.40
C ALA A 384 -6.06 11.09 -23.38
N HIS A 385 -5.57 10.03 -24.01
CA HIS A 385 -4.53 10.14 -25.03
C HIS A 385 -4.95 10.99 -26.25
N LEU A 386 -6.16 10.79 -26.76
CA LEU A 386 -6.67 11.58 -27.90
C LEU A 386 -6.81 13.06 -27.56
N PHE A 387 -7.25 13.35 -26.33
CA PHE A 387 -7.34 14.72 -25.84
C PHE A 387 -5.96 15.37 -25.72
N GLU A 388 -4.98 14.68 -25.13
CA GLU A 388 -3.61 15.18 -24.95
C GLU A 388 -2.91 15.47 -26.29
N GLN A 389 -3.25 14.73 -27.35
CA GLN A 389 -2.72 14.95 -28.70
C GLN A 389 -3.45 16.05 -29.47
N GLU A 390 -4.43 16.73 -28.84
CA GLU A 390 -5.33 17.68 -29.51
C GLU A 390 -5.92 17.08 -30.79
N ALA A 391 -6.20 15.77 -30.77
CA ALA A 391 -6.60 15.04 -31.97
C ALA A 391 -7.91 15.61 -32.51
N ASP A 392 -7.94 15.83 -33.83
CA ASP A 392 -9.18 16.22 -34.50
C ASP A 392 -10.22 15.10 -34.35
N PRO A 393 -11.34 15.35 -33.64
CA PRO A 393 -12.33 14.33 -33.36
C PRO A 393 -12.92 13.69 -34.63
N GLU A 394 -12.98 14.43 -35.73
CA GLU A 394 -13.51 13.93 -37.01
C GLU A 394 -12.59 12.86 -37.62
N ASN A 395 -11.29 12.98 -37.38
CA ASN A 395 -10.24 12.12 -37.94
C ASN A 395 -9.79 10.98 -37.02
N ILE A 396 -10.45 10.77 -35.87
CA ILE A 396 -10.16 9.63 -34.99
C ILE A 396 -10.42 8.31 -35.74
N SER A 397 -9.38 7.50 -35.93
CA SER A 397 -9.49 6.13 -36.40
C SER A 397 -9.66 5.16 -35.23
N LEU A 398 -10.77 4.41 -35.26
CA LEU A 398 -11.07 3.28 -34.36
C LEU A 398 -11.14 1.96 -35.14
N GLU A 399 -10.35 1.83 -36.21
CA GLU A 399 -10.24 0.57 -36.93
C GLU A 399 -9.86 -0.57 -35.96
N GLY A 400 -10.66 -1.64 -35.95
CA GLY A 400 -10.52 -2.74 -35.00
C GLY A 400 -11.09 -2.47 -33.60
N GLY A 401 -11.76 -1.34 -33.38
CA GLY A 401 -12.42 -0.95 -32.12
C GLY A 401 -11.51 -0.24 -31.12
N VAL A 402 -12.09 0.24 -30.02
CA VAL A 402 -11.36 0.99 -28.98
C VAL A 402 -10.21 0.19 -28.36
N LYS A 403 -10.39 -1.12 -28.12
CA LYS A 403 -9.32 -1.98 -27.55
C LYS A 403 -8.09 -2.04 -28.47
N THR A 404 -8.30 -2.18 -29.78
CA THR A 404 -7.22 -2.16 -30.76
C THR A 404 -6.54 -0.80 -30.79
N ARG A 405 -7.30 0.31 -30.68
CA ARG A 405 -6.71 1.65 -30.58
C ARG A 405 -5.85 1.80 -29.32
N PHE A 406 -6.33 1.32 -28.17
CA PHE A 406 -5.57 1.27 -26.92
C PHE A 406 -4.23 0.53 -27.08
N GLN A 407 -4.27 -0.66 -27.67
CA GLN A 407 -3.07 -1.46 -27.93
C GLN A 407 -2.12 -0.76 -28.91
N ARG A 408 -2.64 -0.12 -29.98
CA ARG A 408 -1.84 0.67 -30.94
C ARG A 408 -1.12 1.85 -30.26
N ILE A 409 -1.77 2.55 -29.33
CA ILE A 409 -1.15 3.65 -28.57
C ILE A 409 0.03 3.13 -27.75
N ILE A 410 -0.15 2.01 -27.04
CA ILE A 410 0.91 1.39 -26.25
C ILE A 410 2.04 0.89 -27.15
N ALA A 411 1.72 0.19 -28.23
CA ALA A 411 2.70 -0.28 -29.20
C ALA A 411 3.53 0.87 -29.78
N GLY A 412 2.91 2.01 -30.09
CA GLY A 412 3.63 3.21 -30.54
C GLY A 412 4.64 3.74 -29.51
N LYS A 413 4.28 3.73 -28.22
CA LYS A 413 5.19 4.12 -27.13
C LYS A 413 6.36 3.14 -26.99
N LEU A 414 6.09 1.84 -27.05
CA LEU A 414 7.13 0.80 -26.99
C LEU A 414 8.06 0.86 -28.21
N TYR A 415 7.51 1.07 -29.40
CA TYR A 415 8.27 1.24 -30.62
C TYR A 415 9.19 2.47 -30.55
N ALA A 416 8.68 3.61 -30.07
CA ALA A 416 9.50 4.81 -29.88
C ALA A 416 10.71 4.58 -28.96
N LEU A 417 10.52 3.80 -27.87
CA LEU A 417 11.63 3.41 -26.98
C LEU A 417 12.68 2.56 -27.70
N GLU A 418 12.26 1.60 -28.53
CA GLU A 418 13.19 0.70 -29.24
C GLU A 418 13.89 1.35 -30.45
N GLN A 419 13.33 2.43 -30.99
CA GLN A 419 13.97 3.24 -32.03
C GLN A 419 14.94 4.29 -31.48
N ASP A 420 14.75 4.78 -30.24
CA ASP A 420 15.72 5.70 -29.63
C ASP A 420 16.92 4.93 -29.05
N ALA A 421 18.08 5.06 -29.71
CA ALA A 421 19.34 4.44 -29.26
C ALA A 421 19.73 4.78 -27.79
N LYS A 422 19.19 5.87 -27.21
CA LYS A 422 19.41 6.21 -25.80
C LYS A 422 18.65 5.30 -24.84
N TYR A 423 17.52 4.76 -25.28
CA TYR A 423 16.50 4.11 -24.47
C TYR A 423 16.13 2.69 -24.94
N ARG A 424 16.69 2.25 -26.07
CA ARG A 424 16.55 0.90 -26.63
C ARG A 424 16.73 -0.17 -25.54
N GLY A 425 15.85 -1.15 -25.56
CA GLY A 425 15.72 -2.21 -24.56
C GLY A 425 14.65 -1.96 -23.49
N LEU A 426 14.24 -0.71 -23.24
CA LEU A 426 13.18 -0.42 -22.26
C LEU A 426 11.81 -0.99 -22.67
N GLY A 427 11.49 -0.99 -23.96
CA GLY A 427 10.28 -1.61 -24.48
C GLY A 427 10.30 -3.13 -24.31
N LYS A 428 11.41 -3.78 -24.65
CA LYS A 428 11.61 -5.23 -24.43
C LYS A 428 11.50 -5.60 -22.95
N ALA A 429 12.12 -4.81 -22.07
CA ALA A 429 12.01 -5.04 -20.63
C ALA A 429 10.57 -4.85 -20.14
N LEU A 430 9.85 -3.80 -20.56
CA LEU A 430 8.44 -3.61 -20.20
C LEU A 430 7.57 -4.79 -20.64
N TYR A 431 7.83 -5.33 -21.84
CA TYR A 431 7.17 -6.52 -22.33
C TYR A 431 7.45 -7.74 -21.44
N LEU A 432 8.72 -8.00 -21.09
CA LEU A 432 9.10 -9.07 -20.16
C LEU A 432 8.38 -8.94 -18.81
N LEU A 433 8.35 -7.74 -18.23
CA LEU A 433 7.63 -7.47 -16.97
C LEU A 433 6.14 -7.77 -17.13
N ALA A 434 5.52 -7.35 -18.23
CA ALA A 434 4.10 -7.57 -18.49
C ALA A 434 3.80 -9.07 -18.69
N SER A 435 4.69 -9.83 -19.33
CA SER A 435 4.56 -11.28 -19.47
C SER A 435 4.66 -12.01 -18.12
N ILE A 436 5.54 -11.56 -17.22
CA ILE A 436 5.61 -12.11 -15.85
C ILE A 436 4.37 -11.72 -15.05
N TYR A 437 3.90 -10.48 -15.17
CA TYR A 437 2.72 -9.96 -14.49
C TYR A 437 1.45 -10.73 -14.89
N ALA A 438 1.25 -10.96 -16.19
CA ALA A 438 0.08 -11.62 -16.75
C ALA A 438 0.09 -13.15 -16.56
N SER A 439 1.14 -13.72 -15.95
CA SER A 439 1.22 -15.16 -15.72
C SER A 439 0.04 -15.65 -14.86
N PRO A 440 -0.69 -16.68 -15.31
CA PRO A 440 -1.76 -17.28 -14.52
C PRO A 440 -1.23 -18.07 -13.31
N ARG A 441 0.04 -18.51 -13.35
CA ARG A 441 0.69 -19.30 -12.29
C ARG A 441 1.47 -18.45 -11.29
N LEU A 442 1.64 -17.15 -11.54
CA LEU A 442 2.37 -16.23 -10.66
C LEU A 442 1.52 -15.02 -10.26
N ASN A 443 1.85 -14.39 -9.13
CA ASN A 443 1.15 -13.23 -8.57
C ASN A 443 2.11 -12.07 -8.31
N TYR A 444 2.97 -11.76 -9.29
CA TYR A 444 3.86 -10.61 -9.20
C TYR A 444 3.09 -9.31 -9.43
N ALA A 445 3.00 -8.48 -8.40
CA ALA A 445 2.41 -7.15 -8.49
C ALA A 445 3.46 -6.02 -8.60
N VAL A 446 4.73 -6.33 -8.28
CA VAL A 446 5.82 -5.36 -8.14
C VAL A 446 7.12 -5.97 -8.66
N PHE A 447 7.99 -5.18 -9.28
CA PHE A 447 9.25 -5.63 -9.86
C PHE A 447 10.42 -4.82 -9.32
N PRO A 448 11.58 -5.41 -8.96
CA PRO A 448 12.76 -4.63 -8.61
C PRO A 448 13.16 -3.70 -9.77
N GLU A 449 13.51 -2.44 -9.47
CA GLU A 449 13.99 -1.52 -10.50
C GLU A 449 15.27 -2.04 -11.18
N ASN A 450 16.14 -2.72 -10.42
CA ASN A 450 17.34 -3.34 -10.99
C ASN A 450 16.99 -4.43 -12.01
N PHE A 451 15.96 -5.25 -11.75
CA PHE A 451 15.47 -6.24 -12.71
C PHE A 451 15.11 -5.57 -14.05
N PHE A 452 14.35 -4.48 -13.98
CA PHE A 452 13.91 -3.74 -15.15
C PHE A 452 15.09 -3.12 -15.93
N LEU A 453 15.97 -2.39 -15.24
CA LEU A 453 17.08 -1.67 -15.87
C LEU A 453 18.14 -2.61 -16.47
N GLN A 454 18.48 -3.68 -15.76
CA GLN A 454 19.47 -4.65 -16.26
C GLN A 454 18.89 -5.46 -17.42
N SER A 455 17.61 -5.83 -17.35
CA SER A 455 16.93 -6.47 -18.48
C SER A 455 16.93 -5.57 -19.71
N ALA A 456 16.57 -4.29 -19.54
CA ALA A 456 16.60 -3.32 -20.63
C ALA A 456 18.00 -3.14 -21.21
N SER A 457 19.01 -3.01 -20.34
CA SER A 457 20.41 -2.86 -20.74
C SER A 457 20.89 -4.05 -21.57
N LEU A 458 20.59 -5.28 -21.16
CA LEU A 458 21.02 -6.49 -21.87
C LEU A 458 20.25 -6.68 -23.18
N LEU A 459 18.92 -6.63 -23.14
CA LEU A 459 18.05 -6.89 -24.29
C LEU A 459 18.14 -5.80 -25.37
N GLY A 460 18.50 -4.58 -24.98
CA GLY A 460 18.73 -3.46 -25.90
C GLY A 460 20.18 -3.26 -26.32
N GLU A 461 21.10 -4.12 -25.85
CA GLU A 461 22.56 -3.97 -26.03
C GLU A 461 23.08 -2.58 -25.64
N ASN A 462 22.52 -2.02 -24.56
CA ASN A 462 22.72 -0.64 -24.15
C ASN A 462 23.28 -0.55 -22.71
N PRO A 463 24.59 -0.81 -22.51
CA PRO A 463 25.21 -0.89 -21.19
C PRO A 463 25.24 0.44 -20.43
N ARG A 464 24.92 1.58 -21.07
CA ARG A 464 24.89 2.91 -20.45
C ARG A 464 23.49 3.32 -19.98
N LEU A 465 22.50 2.47 -20.22
CA LEU A 465 21.10 2.78 -19.92
C LEU A 465 20.86 2.98 -18.41
N PRO A 466 21.35 2.12 -17.49
CA PRO A 466 21.15 2.31 -16.07
C PRO A 466 21.74 3.63 -15.55
N GLU A 467 22.96 3.98 -15.97
CA GLU A 467 23.61 5.25 -15.60
C GLU A 467 22.84 6.46 -16.14
N ARG A 468 22.31 6.36 -17.35
CA ARG A 468 21.50 7.43 -17.97
C ARG A 468 20.21 7.68 -17.20
N ILE A 469 19.46 6.63 -16.85
CA ILE A 469 18.24 6.78 -16.06
C ILE A 469 18.55 7.39 -14.69
N LYS A 470 19.68 7.00 -14.10
CA LYS A 470 20.16 7.58 -12.84
C LYS A 470 20.52 9.07 -13.00
N SER A 471 21.23 9.46 -14.06
CA SER A 471 21.63 10.86 -14.29
C SER A 471 20.46 11.76 -14.65
N ASN A 472 19.47 11.23 -15.35
CA ASN A 472 18.25 11.97 -15.72
C ASN A 472 17.27 12.09 -14.55
N HIS A 473 17.56 11.46 -13.41
CA HIS A 473 16.68 11.39 -12.24
C HIS A 473 15.29 10.81 -12.52
N GLY A 474 15.10 10.05 -13.62
CA GLY A 474 13.80 9.55 -14.02
C GLY A 474 13.81 8.78 -15.34
N PHE A 475 12.69 8.12 -15.61
CA PHE A 475 12.44 7.43 -16.88
C PHE A 475 11.93 8.41 -17.95
N PRO A 476 12.08 8.08 -19.25
CA PRO A 476 11.42 8.82 -20.32
C PRO A 476 9.89 8.77 -20.20
N GLU A 477 9.21 9.69 -20.86
CA GLU A 477 7.75 9.87 -20.75
C GLU A 477 6.98 8.62 -21.18
N GLU A 478 7.45 7.93 -22.21
CA GLU A 478 6.85 6.69 -22.72
C GLU A 478 6.80 5.59 -21.65
N VAL A 479 7.84 5.50 -20.80
CA VAL A 479 7.87 4.57 -19.67
C VAL A 479 6.97 5.06 -18.54
N ASN A 480 7.03 6.35 -18.18
CA ASN A 480 6.22 6.92 -17.09
C ASN A 480 4.70 6.86 -17.39
N ALA A 481 4.32 6.84 -18.66
CA ALA A 481 2.93 6.64 -19.07
C ALA A 481 2.41 5.23 -18.76
N LEU A 482 3.29 4.23 -18.65
CA LEU A 482 2.94 2.82 -18.49
C LEU A 482 3.22 2.28 -17.08
N VAL A 483 4.28 2.77 -16.45
CA VAL A 483 4.73 2.33 -15.11
C VAL A 483 5.14 3.52 -14.25
N TYR A 484 5.22 3.29 -12.93
CA TYR A 484 5.79 4.23 -11.98
C TYR A 484 6.84 3.59 -11.08
N ARG A 485 7.74 4.42 -10.55
CA ARG A 485 8.76 4.03 -9.58
C ARG A 485 8.21 4.17 -8.15
N ARG A 486 8.21 3.07 -7.38
CA ARG A 486 7.94 3.08 -5.94
C ARG A 486 9.25 2.97 -5.16
N VAL A 487 9.38 3.73 -4.09
CA VAL A 487 10.53 3.64 -3.16
C VAL A 487 10.01 3.14 -1.82
N ALA A 488 10.66 2.12 -1.27
CA ALA A 488 10.38 1.55 0.03
C ALA A 488 11.64 1.59 0.89
N ALA A 489 11.49 1.75 2.19
CA ALA A 489 12.60 1.62 3.14
C ALA A 489 12.33 0.40 4.04
N ALA A 490 13.33 -0.45 4.24
CA ALA A 490 13.22 -1.59 5.16
C ALA A 490 13.66 -1.23 6.58
N GLN A 491 13.33 -2.11 7.54
CA GLN A 491 13.76 -2.11 8.96
C GLN A 491 15.26 -1.81 9.15
N SER A 492 16.10 -2.27 8.21
CA SER A 492 17.55 -2.07 8.22
C SER A 492 18.01 -0.66 7.82
N GLY A 493 17.10 0.22 7.40
CA GLY A 493 17.41 1.52 6.80
C GLY A 493 17.77 1.44 5.30
N GLU A 494 17.68 0.25 4.71
CA GLU A 494 17.94 0.05 3.28
C GLU A 494 16.79 0.53 2.42
N ILE A 495 17.14 1.15 1.29
CA ILE A 495 16.17 1.69 0.33
C ILE A 495 16.04 0.72 -0.83
N TYR A 496 14.80 0.29 -1.07
CA TYR A 496 14.40 -0.58 -2.16
C TYR A 496 13.63 0.25 -3.19
N LYS A 497 13.87 -0.03 -4.46
CA LYS A 497 13.20 0.65 -5.57
C LYS A 497 12.50 -0.39 -6.43
N TYR A 498 11.23 -0.14 -6.70
CA TYR A 498 10.37 -1.03 -7.47
C TYR A 498 9.73 -0.30 -8.64
N ILE A 499 9.36 -1.07 -9.65
CA ILE A 499 8.56 -0.68 -10.81
C ILE A 499 7.20 -1.35 -10.68
N HIS A 500 6.15 -0.57 -10.92
CA HIS A 500 4.77 -1.00 -10.89
C HIS A 500 4.06 -0.51 -12.14
N PHE A 501 3.18 -1.32 -12.73
CA PHE A 501 2.28 -0.83 -13.76
C PHE A 501 1.35 0.24 -13.19
N ASN A 502 1.11 1.30 -13.96
CA ASN A 502 0.12 2.31 -13.58
C ASN A 502 -1.28 1.68 -13.46
N HIS A 503 -1.57 0.62 -14.22
CA HIS A 503 -2.81 -0.12 -14.10
C HIS A 503 -2.65 -1.53 -14.67
N ASP A 504 -3.32 -2.53 -14.08
CA ASP A 504 -3.21 -3.95 -14.46
C ASP A 504 -3.53 -4.19 -15.95
N VAL A 505 -4.57 -3.53 -16.46
CA VAL A 505 -4.98 -3.55 -17.88
C VAL A 505 -3.86 -3.12 -18.83
N LEU A 506 -2.91 -2.28 -18.41
CA LEU A 506 -1.76 -1.93 -19.27
C LEU A 506 -0.88 -3.14 -19.53
N ALA A 507 -0.65 -3.97 -18.52
CA ALA A 507 0.07 -5.23 -18.69
C ALA A 507 -0.83 -6.26 -19.39
N GLU A 508 -2.00 -6.55 -18.82
CA GLU A 508 -2.88 -7.67 -19.19
C GLU A 508 -3.54 -7.51 -20.57
N GLU A 509 -3.88 -6.29 -21.00
CA GLU A 509 -4.65 -6.05 -22.24
C GLU A 509 -3.90 -5.16 -23.25
N GLY A 510 -2.80 -4.55 -22.82
CA GLY A 510 -2.03 -3.58 -23.59
C GLY A 510 -0.71 -4.14 -24.10
N ILE A 511 0.31 -4.13 -23.23
CA ILE A 511 1.71 -4.42 -23.55
C ILE A 511 1.87 -5.84 -24.11
N ILE A 512 1.25 -6.86 -23.49
CA ILE A 512 1.41 -8.25 -23.97
C ILE A 512 0.87 -8.48 -25.38
N HIS A 513 -0.07 -7.64 -25.84
CA HIS A 513 -0.66 -7.73 -27.17
C HIS A 513 0.00 -6.79 -28.18
N ALA A 514 0.85 -5.86 -27.75
CA ALA A 514 1.48 -4.88 -28.62
C ALA A 514 2.23 -5.47 -29.83
N PRO A 515 3.01 -6.56 -29.70
CA PRO A 515 3.71 -7.17 -30.85
C PRO A 515 2.75 -7.67 -31.93
N SER A 516 1.60 -8.22 -31.54
CA SER A 516 0.60 -8.73 -32.51
C SER A 516 -0.10 -7.64 -33.31
N ILE A 517 -0.07 -6.40 -32.82
CA ILE A 517 -0.74 -5.24 -33.42
C ILE A 517 0.20 -4.42 -34.30
N TYR A 518 1.51 -4.57 -34.12
CA TYR A 518 2.52 -3.77 -34.79
C TYR A 518 3.64 -4.68 -35.33
N GLU A 519 3.54 -5.06 -36.62
CA GLU A 519 4.40 -6.08 -37.25
C GLU A 519 5.91 -5.79 -37.14
N HIS A 520 6.30 -4.52 -37.03
CA HIS A 520 7.70 -4.11 -36.88
C HIS A 520 8.19 -4.01 -35.42
N LEU A 521 7.37 -4.40 -34.44
CA LEU A 521 7.68 -4.31 -33.02
C LEU A 521 8.05 -5.68 -32.46
N ASP A 522 9.33 -6.03 -32.58
CA ASP A 522 9.88 -7.26 -32.02
C ASP A 522 10.30 -7.07 -30.55
N LEU A 523 9.44 -7.52 -29.63
CA LEU A 523 9.66 -7.42 -28.19
C LEU A 523 9.78 -8.77 -27.48
N GLU A 524 9.47 -9.86 -28.18
CA GLU A 524 9.53 -11.18 -27.59
C GLU A 524 10.99 -11.52 -27.28
N THR A 525 11.20 -12.18 -26.14
CA THR A 525 12.52 -12.67 -25.76
C THR A 525 12.59 -14.16 -25.97
N ASP A 526 13.69 -14.63 -26.54
CA ASP A 526 13.93 -16.06 -26.71
C ASP A 526 14.52 -16.69 -25.43
N LEU A 527 14.60 -18.02 -25.40
CA LEU A 527 15.15 -18.76 -24.25
C LEU A 527 16.64 -18.41 -24.03
N TYR A 528 17.39 -18.08 -25.07
CA TYR A 528 18.80 -17.75 -24.95
C TYR A 528 18.98 -16.41 -24.23
N GLU A 529 18.26 -15.36 -24.65
CA GLU A 529 18.24 -14.06 -23.98
C GLU A 529 17.80 -14.20 -22.52
N GLN A 530 16.76 -14.99 -22.26
CA GLN A 530 16.26 -15.28 -20.90
C GLN A 530 17.32 -15.99 -20.03
N GLU A 531 18.06 -16.95 -20.58
CA GLU A 531 19.18 -17.56 -19.88
C GLU A 531 20.32 -16.58 -19.60
N GLN A 532 20.62 -15.68 -20.54
CA GLN A 532 21.66 -14.65 -20.33
C GLN A 532 21.26 -13.69 -19.22
N LEU A 533 19.98 -13.30 -19.14
CA LEU A 533 19.45 -12.52 -18.02
C LEU A 533 19.62 -13.27 -16.69
N LEU A 534 19.30 -14.56 -16.63
CA LEU A 534 19.47 -15.35 -15.43
C LEU A 534 20.95 -15.41 -15.01
N LYS A 535 21.87 -15.65 -15.96
CA LYS A 535 23.32 -15.64 -15.72
C LYS A 535 23.81 -14.27 -15.24
N LEU A 536 23.30 -13.18 -15.81
CA LEU A 536 23.60 -11.82 -15.39
C LEU A 536 23.20 -11.59 -13.93
N PHE A 537 21.94 -11.89 -13.56
CA PHE A 537 21.47 -11.67 -12.20
C PHE A 537 22.22 -12.55 -11.18
N ILE A 538 22.61 -13.77 -11.55
CA ILE A 538 23.45 -14.64 -10.70
C ILE A 538 24.82 -13.99 -10.49
N LYS A 539 25.45 -13.48 -11.55
CA LYS A 539 26.74 -12.80 -11.49
C LYS A 539 26.68 -11.54 -10.63
N GLU A 540 25.61 -10.76 -10.75
CA GLU A 540 25.37 -9.55 -9.94
C GLU A 540 24.95 -9.85 -8.50
N ARG A 541 24.70 -11.12 -8.18
CA ARG A 541 24.16 -11.56 -6.88
C ARG A 541 22.77 -10.95 -6.58
N ASP A 542 22.03 -10.57 -7.61
CA ASP A 542 20.65 -10.10 -7.49
C ASP A 542 19.71 -11.30 -7.37
N THR A 543 19.61 -11.80 -6.13
CA THR A 543 18.84 -12.99 -5.83
C THR A 543 17.35 -12.77 -6.12
N THR A 544 16.82 -11.55 -5.98
CA THR A 544 15.41 -11.22 -6.24
C THR A 544 15.05 -11.40 -7.70
N SER A 545 15.82 -10.75 -8.56
CA SER A 545 15.71 -10.85 -10.00
C SER A 545 15.89 -12.30 -10.49
N CYS A 546 16.88 -13.03 -9.95
CA CYS A 546 17.12 -14.43 -10.29
C CYS A 546 15.90 -15.33 -10.05
N ILE A 547 15.35 -15.31 -8.83
CA ILE A 547 14.25 -16.22 -8.46
C ILE A 547 12.99 -15.87 -9.24
N MET A 548 12.72 -14.58 -9.44
CA MET A 548 11.56 -14.15 -10.22
C MET A 548 11.61 -14.65 -11.66
N LEU A 549 12.76 -14.44 -12.33
CA LEU A 549 12.94 -14.91 -13.69
C LEU A 549 12.91 -16.44 -13.75
N TRP A 550 13.60 -17.13 -12.84
CA TRP A 550 13.62 -18.59 -12.80
C TRP A 550 12.23 -19.18 -12.59
N LEU A 551 11.43 -18.63 -11.66
CA LEU A 551 10.06 -19.08 -11.42
C LEU A 551 9.22 -18.95 -12.68
N TRP A 552 9.26 -17.79 -13.34
CA TRP A 552 8.50 -17.57 -14.58
C TRP A 552 8.92 -18.52 -15.70
N LEU A 553 10.22 -18.70 -15.91
CA LEU A 553 10.74 -19.63 -16.92
C LEU A 553 10.34 -21.08 -16.63
N HIS A 554 10.47 -21.50 -15.38
CA HIS A 554 10.10 -22.85 -14.95
C HIS A 554 8.59 -23.08 -15.12
N THR A 555 7.75 -22.13 -14.71
CA THR A 555 6.29 -22.30 -14.72
C THR A 555 5.65 -22.11 -16.09
N GLU A 556 6.11 -21.16 -16.90
CA GLU A 556 5.43 -20.76 -18.14
C GLU A 556 6.16 -21.25 -19.39
N LYS A 557 7.48 -21.48 -19.32
CA LYS A 557 8.30 -21.87 -20.48
C LYS A 557 8.78 -23.32 -20.43
N GLY A 558 8.45 -24.05 -19.36
CA GLY A 558 8.93 -25.42 -19.16
C GLY A 558 10.46 -25.49 -19.11
N PHE A 559 11.10 -24.40 -18.65
CA PHE A 559 12.54 -24.34 -18.54
C PHE A 559 13.02 -25.40 -17.55
N ASP A 560 13.74 -26.41 -18.07
CA ASP A 560 14.15 -27.64 -17.39
C ASP A 560 15.37 -27.40 -16.49
N ALA A 561 15.33 -26.31 -15.72
CA ALA A 561 16.28 -26.05 -14.65
C ALA A 561 15.81 -26.78 -13.40
N THR A 562 16.68 -27.68 -12.93
CA THR A 562 16.48 -28.46 -11.72
C THR A 562 16.36 -27.56 -10.48
N TYR A 563 15.68 -28.05 -9.42
CA TYR A 563 15.56 -27.30 -8.16
C TYR A 563 16.93 -27.02 -7.50
N GLU A 564 17.98 -27.70 -7.94
CA GLU A 564 19.37 -27.46 -7.60
C GLU A 564 19.84 -26.07 -8.04
N VAL A 565 19.35 -25.55 -9.18
CA VAL A 565 19.60 -24.16 -9.61
C VAL A 565 18.97 -23.18 -8.63
N LEU A 566 17.71 -23.42 -8.26
CA LEU A 566 17.01 -22.63 -7.24
C LEU A 566 17.75 -22.66 -5.90
N TRP A 567 18.20 -23.84 -5.47
CA TRP A 567 18.97 -23.99 -4.23
C TRP A 567 20.30 -23.24 -4.29
N GLY A 568 21.00 -23.31 -5.42
CA GLY A 568 22.23 -22.56 -5.65
C GLY A 568 22.02 -21.06 -5.55
N ILE A 569 20.95 -20.53 -6.15
CA ILE A 569 20.55 -19.13 -6.07
C ILE A 569 20.27 -18.73 -4.62
N LEU A 570 19.44 -19.51 -3.92
CA LEU A 570 19.10 -19.29 -2.52
C LEU A 570 20.38 -19.27 -1.67
N ARG A 571 21.23 -20.30 -1.75
CA ARG A 571 22.44 -20.44 -0.93
C ARG A 571 23.49 -19.36 -1.22
N ASN A 572 23.76 -19.04 -2.49
CA ASN A 572 24.77 -18.06 -2.87
C ASN A 572 24.35 -16.62 -2.57
N GLY A 573 23.04 -16.32 -2.62
CA GLY A 573 22.50 -15.04 -2.15
C GLY A 573 22.75 -14.82 -0.65
N LEU A 574 22.86 -15.89 0.14
CA LEU A 574 22.79 -15.84 1.60
C LEU A 574 24.08 -15.52 2.35
N THR A 575 25.26 -15.67 1.74
CA THR A 575 26.53 -15.38 2.43
C THR A 575 26.73 -13.89 2.74
N HIS A 576 25.87 -13.01 2.22
CA HIS A 576 25.99 -11.55 2.36
C HIS A 576 24.72 -10.85 2.87
N LEU A 577 23.65 -11.59 3.20
CA LEU A 577 22.37 -11.03 3.63
C LEU A 577 22.27 -10.95 5.15
N ARG A 578 22.89 -9.92 5.75
CA ARG A 578 22.49 -9.47 7.09
C ARG A 578 21.11 -8.80 6.98
N GLY A 579 20.04 -9.53 7.31
CA GLY A 579 18.75 -8.96 7.73
C GLY A 579 17.92 -8.24 6.67
N ARG A 580 17.66 -8.84 5.49
CA ARG A 580 16.86 -8.20 4.42
C ARG A 580 15.52 -8.92 4.18
N GLY A 581 14.43 -8.23 4.52
CA GLY A 581 13.04 -8.71 4.47
C GLY A 581 12.44 -8.91 3.07
N ASP A 582 13.21 -8.82 1.99
CA ASP A 582 12.67 -8.88 0.62
C ASP A 582 12.56 -10.31 0.04
N LEU A 583 12.88 -11.32 0.87
CA LEU A 583 12.67 -12.74 0.55
C LEU A 583 11.25 -13.22 0.94
N PHE A 584 10.47 -12.41 1.68
CA PHE A 584 9.21 -12.81 2.33
C PHE A 584 8.08 -13.29 1.39
N PHE A 585 8.18 -13.09 0.07
CA PHE A 585 7.08 -13.32 -0.88
C PHE A 585 7.24 -14.47 -1.87
N ARG A 586 8.38 -15.17 -1.92
CA ARG A 586 8.72 -15.91 -3.16
C ARG A 586 7.98 -17.23 -3.39
N LEU A 587 7.50 -17.86 -2.32
CA LEU A 587 6.51 -18.95 -2.45
C LEU A 587 5.08 -18.42 -2.50
N LYS A 588 4.80 -17.29 -1.86
CA LYS A 588 3.45 -16.68 -1.85
C LYS A 588 3.01 -16.26 -3.26
N VAL A 589 3.95 -15.83 -4.11
CA VAL A 589 3.66 -15.44 -5.50
C VAL A 589 3.29 -16.60 -6.41
N VAL A 590 3.67 -17.85 -6.10
CA VAL A 590 3.27 -19.00 -6.92
C VAL A 590 1.78 -19.27 -6.68
N LYS A 591 0.92 -19.23 -7.68
CA LYS A 591 -0.52 -19.51 -7.52
C LYS A 591 -0.82 -21.00 -7.46
N ASP A 592 0.00 -21.81 -8.12
CA ASP A 592 -0.11 -23.27 -8.16
C ASP A 592 0.23 -23.90 -6.80
N ALA A 593 -0.77 -24.54 -6.19
CA ALA A 593 -0.65 -25.13 -4.86
C ALA A 593 0.26 -26.37 -4.82
N GLU A 594 0.28 -27.18 -5.88
CA GLU A 594 1.13 -28.36 -5.98
C GLU A 594 2.59 -27.93 -6.14
N LEU A 595 2.86 -27.00 -7.05
CA LEU A 595 4.20 -26.46 -7.23
C LEU A 595 4.71 -25.76 -5.96
N LYS A 596 3.87 -24.98 -5.28
CA LYS A 596 4.19 -24.38 -3.97
C LYS A 596 4.65 -25.44 -2.97
N LYS A 597 3.91 -26.55 -2.89
CA LYS A 597 4.20 -27.65 -1.99
C LYS A 597 5.51 -28.34 -2.36
N ASP A 598 5.74 -28.62 -3.64
CA ASP A 598 6.95 -29.28 -4.12
C ASP A 598 8.21 -28.45 -3.86
N ILE A 599 8.18 -27.15 -4.16
CA ILE A 599 9.28 -26.25 -3.85
C ILE A 599 9.52 -26.19 -2.32
N SER A 600 8.45 -26.14 -1.52
CA SER A 600 8.55 -26.11 -0.05
C SER A 600 9.20 -27.39 0.50
N ILE A 601 8.80 -28.56 -0.02
CA ILE A 601 9.37 -29.86 0.36
C ILE A 601 10.84 -29.88 0.01
N TYR A 602 11.16 -29.49 -1.22
CA TYR A 602 12.53 -29.45 -1.69
C TYR A 602 13.39 -28.54 -0.80
N VAL A 603 12.97 -27.30 -0.55
CA VAL A 603 13.71 -26.33 0.29
C VAL A 603 13.96 -26.88 1.70
N LEU A 604 12.94 -27.44 2.36
CA LEU A 604 13.08 -27.97 3.73
C LEU A 604 13.84 -29.30 3.80
N SER A 605 14.02 -29.99 2.67
CA SER A 605 14.83 -31.22 2.58
C SER A 605 16.34 -30.94 2.47
N GLN A 606 16.72 -29.69 2.17
CA GLN A 606 18.12 -29.34 1.96
C GLN A 606 18.91 -29.25 3.28
N PRO A 607 20.22 -29.57 3.27
CA PRO A 607 21.09 -29.34 4.42
C PRO A 607 21.10 -27.87 4.84
N ASP A 608 21.13 -27.60 6.15
CA ASP A 608 21.21 -26.25 6.72
C ASP A 608 20.06 -25.31 6.32
N PHE A 609 18.90 -25.82 5.88
CA PHE A 609 17.75 -24.98 5.47
C PHE A 609 17.31 -23.97 6.56
N PHE A 610 17.53 -24.27 7.84
CA PHE A 610 17.22 -23.37 8.96
C PHE A 610 18.13 -22.13 9.05
N LYS A 611 19.19 -22.06 8.23
CA LYS A 611 20.03 -20.88 8.04
C LYS A 611 19.53 -19.95 6.93
N LEU A 612 18.50 -20.36 6.18
CA LEU A 612 17.81 -19.50 5.21
C LEU A 612 17.03 -18.38 5.95
N PRO A 613 16.59 -17.32 5.26
CA PRO A 613 15.85 -16.23 5.89
C PRO A 613 14.53 -16.74 6.47
N SER A 614 14.18 -16.21 7.65
CA SER A 614 13.03 -16.69 8.42
C SER A 614 11.72 -16.68 7.64
N GLY A 615 11.48 -15.67 6.82
CA GLY A 615 10.29 -15.61 5.96
C GLY A 615 10.17 -16.82 5.03
N VAL A 616 11.27 -17.33 4.46
CA VAL A 616 11.23 -18.52 3.58
C VAL A 616 11.00 -19.79 4.40
N VAL A 617 11.73 -19.97 5.50
CA VAL A 617 11.62 -21.16 6.34
C VAL A 617 10.23 -21.24 6.97
N SER A 618 9.77 -20.17 7.61
CA SER A 618 8.45 -20.12 8.24
C SER A 618 7.32 -20.24 7.22
N THR A 619 7.45 -19.64 6.03
CA THR A 619 6.43 -19.82 4.97
C THR A 619 6.39 -21.27 4.48
N ALA A 620 7.53 -21.89 4.20
CA ALA A 620 7.57 -23.30 3.79
C ALA A 620 7.03 -24.24 4.88
N LEU A 621 7.34 -23.98 6.15
CA LEU A 621 6.78 -24.72 7.29
C LEU A 621 5.25 -24.57 7.37
N ASN A 622 4.73 -23.35 7.23
CA ASN A 622 3.29 -23.09 7.25
C ASN A 622 2.57 -23.76 6.07
N LEU A 623 3.12 -23.68 4.85
CA LEU A 623 2.58 -24.36 3.66
C LEU A 623 2.55 -25.89 3.83
N LEU A 624 3.49 -26.44 4.61
CA LEU A 624 3.60 -27.87 4.90
C LEU A 624 3.07 -28.25 6.29
N ARG A 625 2.23 -27.41 6.92
CA ARG A 625 1.76 -27.62 8.29
C ARG A 625 1.04 -28.94 8.50
N GLN A 626 0.28 -29.40 7.50
CA GLN A 626 -0.43 -30.68 7.54
C GLN A 626 0.40 -31.86 7.00
N GLU A 627 1.61 -31.58 6.50
CA GLU A 627 2.44 -32.58 5.83
C GLU A 627 3.51 -33.13 6.78
N LYS A 628 3.84 -34.42 6.63
CA LYS A 628 4.91 -35.06 7.41
C LYS A 628 6.26 -34.37 7.22
N ALA A 629 6.50 -33.81 6.04
CA ALA A 629 7.73 -33.08 5.72
C ALA A 629 7.89 -31.82 6.58
N GLY A 630 6.82 -31.02 6.76
CA GLY A 630 6.85 -29.82 7.61
C GLY A 630 7.12 -30.16 9.08
N LYS A 631 6.47 -31.22 9.60
CA LYS A 631 6.71 -31.73 10.96
C LYS A 631 8.15 -32.15 11.19
N ARG A 632 8.73 -32.93 10.27
CA ARG A 632 10.14 -33.36 10.35
C ARG A 632 11.10 -32.18 10.31
N ALA A 633 10.82 -31.17 9.49
CA ALA A 633 11.62 -29.96 9.43
C ALA A 633 11.55 -29.17 10.75
N ALA A 634 10.35 -29.00 11.34
CA ALA A 634 10.18 -28.35 12.64
C ALA A 634 10.94 -29.09 13.76
N GLN A 635 10.87 -30.42 13.80
CA GLN A 635 11.66 -31.24 14.73
C GLN A 635 13.17 -31.05 14.52
N THR A 636 13.63 -30.99 13.26
CA THR A 636 15.04 -30.78 12.91
C THR A 636 15.54 -29.42 13.40
N ILE A 637 14.72 -28.37 13.30
CA ILE A 637 15.01 -27.04 13.83
C ILE A 637 15.13 -27.07 15.35
N LEU A 638 14.15 -27.62 16.04
CA LEU A 638 14.09 -27.62 17.52
C LEU A 638 15.10 -28.59 18.16
N SER A 639 15.63 -29.54 17.39
CA SER A 639 16.71 -30.44 17.82
C SER A 639 18.10 -29.80 17.70
N GLN A 640 18.24 -28.58 17.14
CA GLN A 640 19.51 -27.88 17.11
C GLN A 640 19.93 -27.47 18.53
N PRO A 641 21.19 -27.66 18.96
CA PRO A 641 21.63 -27.31 20.32
C PRO A 641 21.40 -25.85 20.69
N ASP A 642 21.44 -24.96 19.70
CA ASP A 642 21.31 -23.51 19.83
C ASP A 642 20.04 -22.97 19.15
N PHE A 643 18.96 -23.77 19.05
CA PHE A 643 17.76 -23.37 18.30
C PHE A 643 17.16 -22.03 18.79
N PHE A 644 17.32 -21.70 20.08
CA PHE A 644 16.87 -20.43 20.68
C PHE A 644 17.61 -19.19 20.16
N LYS A 645 18.74 -19.36 19.46
CA LYS A 645 19.46 -18.29 18.77
C LYS A 645 18.94 -18.05 17.34
N LEU A 646 18.09 -18.94 16.81
CA LEU A 646 17.45 -18.74 15.51
C LEU A 646 16.41 -17.61 15.57
N PRO A 647 16.04 -17.01 14.42
CA PRO A 647 14.97 -16.01 14.38
C PRO A 647 13.69 -16.50 15.07
N SER A 648 13.09 -15.63 15.88
CA SER A 648 11.91 -15.96 16.69
C SER A 648 10.74 -16.51 15.86
N SER A 649 10.56 -16.02 14.62
CA SER A 649 9.55 -16.50 13.69
C SER A 649 9.77 -17.94 13.21
N ILE A 650 11.02 -18.41 13.08
CA ILE A 650 11.29 -19.81 12.75
C ILE A 650 10.95 -20.69 13.95
N VAL A 651 11.41 -20.27 15.13
CA VAL A 651 11.21 -21.03 16.38
C VAL A 651 9.73 -21.10 16.75
N SER A 652 9.01 -19.97 16.72
CA SER A 652 7.58 -19.92 17.05
C SER A 652 6.73 -20.71 16.06
N THR A 653 6.98 -20.59 14.75
CA THR A 653 6.30 -21.41 13.74
C THR A 653 6.55 -22.90 13.99
N SER A 654 7.79 -23.29 14.27
CA SER A 654 8.14 -24.69 14.55
C SER A 654 7.45 -25.22 15.81
N LEU A 655 7.45 -24.44 16.90
CA LEU A 655 6.76 -24.79 18.14
C LEU A 655 5.25 -24.90 17.94
N ASN A 656 4.63 -23.95 17.25
CA ASN A 656 3.20 -23.95 16.96
C ASN A 656 2.77 -25.14 16.10
N LEU A 657 3.63 -25.56 15.18
CA LEU A 657 3.38 -26.70 14.30
C LEU A 657 3.38 -28.02 15.09
N LEU A 658 4.28 -28.18 16.07
CA LEU A 658 4.34 -29.39 16.90
C LEU A 658 3.36 -29.36 18.10
N ARG A 659 3.01 -28.18 18.63
CA ARG A 659 2.06 -28.04 19.75
C ARG A 659 0.65 -28.56 19.43
N GLN A 660 0.26 -28.55 18.15
CA GLN A 660 -1.04 -29.08 17.73
C GLN A 660 -1.20 -30.60 17.92
N GLU A 661 -0.17 -31.32 18.37
CA GLU A 661 -0.26 -32.75 18.72
C GLU A 661 -0.75 -33.02 20.15
N GLU A 662 -0.68 -32.07 21.10
CA GLU A 662 -1.05 -32.34 22.50
C GLU A 662 -2.56 -32.15 22.81
N THR A 663 -3.36 -31.74 21.83
CA THR A 663 -4.81 -31.53 21.97
C THR A 663 -5.65 -32.39 21.00
N GLY A 664 -5.06 -33.40 20.36
CA GLY A 664 -5.72 -34.34 19.45
C GLY A 664 -6.05 -35.66 20.11
#